data_AF-A0AAD8Z785-F1
#
_entry.id   AF-A0AAD8Z785-F1
#
_cell.length_a   1.000
_cell.length_b   1.000
_cell.length_c   1.000
_cell.angle_alpha   90.00
_cell.angle_beta   90.00
_cell.angle_gamma   90.00
#
_symmetry.space_group_name_H-M   'P 1'
#
loop_
_entity.id
_entity.type
_entity.pdbx_description
1 polymer ?
#
loop_
_entity_poly.entity_id
_entity_poly.type
_entity_poly.pdbx_seq_one_letter_code
_entity_poly.pdbx_strand_id
1 'polypeptide(L)'
;PWNRHGYCKPALSVHQFATAGPSFTVDYKKDCFLKDGEPFRYISGSIHYSRVPRVYWKDRLLKMYMAGLNAIQTYIPWNFHEPTPGLYDFTGDRDLPHFLQLCQDIGLLVILRPGPYICAEWDMGGLPSWLLKKKDIVLRSSDPGSYITAVDKWMGKLLPMIKPFLYQNGGPIITVQVENEYGSYFACDYNYLRHLAKLFRSHLGEQVVLFTTDGASVGYLKCGALEGAYATVDFGPGGNVTAAFEAQRYAEARGPLVRGSINLTVNSEFYTGWLDHWGEPHSVIPTAVVVKSLNEMLEIGANVNLYMFIGGTNFGYWNGANSPYAPQPTSYDYDALLTEAGDLTEKYFAVRDVIKMYKKIPDGVVPPSTPKFAYGPVEMKKLRTVSESLDILSFSGPVKSPYPLTFVELNQAFGFMLYQTTLPIDCSKPTPLSSPFNGVHDRAYVTIDGVVAGILERDKAISINVTGKAGSHIHILVENMGRVNYGKGINDFKGLVSNLTLGADTLTNWTVYSLSIDEAVRDGLIWEAGVRRASSSANPSPPPAALSQPTFYGGTFQIPDGIPDLPQDTYLQFPNWSKDLQNISFAIGKMVDNRYATALVIGSVLSLLASVYLSVAVGTQHWYQYRSLPASNDASNASDLKSLKETFIDDVNEVTEKSYSEALFRLNGTLGLWWRCILVPENTVWPQQPGVNMVTKCKAFTLPQQFETKFKHPGNFTGEQDVLRTYLWRCQFLFPLVSLGLVFLGALIGVCACLCRSITPTLFVGLLHLLAGMCSLATVCCFLAGIDLLHRASDWSAFRDHSMGWSLYLALISAPLQMMAAALFIWAARSHRKNYTRMTAYRVA
;
A
#
# COMPACT_ATOMS: atom_id res chain seq x y z
N PRO A 1 17.91 -78.14 4.24
CA PRO A 1 19.35 -78.04 4.58
C PRO A 1 19.89 -76.62 4.35
N TRP A 2 20.11 -75.91 5.46
CA TRP A 2 21.02 -74.76 5.66
C TRP A 2 20.82 -73.44 4.88
N ASN A 3 20.39 -72.43 5.65
CA ASN A 3 20.82 -71.02 5.73
C ASN A 3 20.99 -70.18 4.44
N ARG A 4 20.21 -69.09 4.35
CA ARG A 4 20.70 -67.69 4.47
C ARG A 4 19.53 -66.69 4.28
N HIS A 5 19.16 -66.01 5.36
CA HIS A 5 18.42 -64.74 5.29
C HIS A 5 19.44 -63.60 5.24
N GLY A 6 19.55 -62.94 4.09
CA GLY A 6 20.23 -61.66 3.93
C GLY A 6 19.19 -60.59 3.65
N TYR A 7 19.02 -59.66 4.59
CA TYR A 7 18.24 -58.44 4.40
C TYR A 7 18.95 -57.53 3.40
N CYS A 8 18.39 -57.37 2.19
CA CYS A 8 18.76 -56.29 1.28
C CYS A 8 17.95 -55.03 1.63
N LYS A 9 18.67 -53.97 1.98
CA LYS A 9 18.18 -52.59 2.10
C LYS A 9 17.45 -52.20 0.81
N PRO A 10 16.29 -51.51 0.87
CA PRO A 10 15.77 -50.83 -0.31
C PRO A 10 16.73 -49.69 -0.65
N ALA A 11 17.25 -49.72 -1.87
CA ALA A 11 17.93 -48.57 -2.45
C ALA A 11 16.92 -47.43 -2.56
N LEU A 12 17.02 -46.45 -1.66
CA LEU A 12 16.47 -45.13 -1.88
C LEU A 12 17.16 -44.56 -3.12
N SER A 13 16.49 -44.59 -4.27
CA SER A 13 16.85 -43.71 -5.36
C SER A 13 16.59 -42.29 -4.86
N VAL A 14 17.66 -41.59 -4.49
CA VAL A 14 17.63 -40.14 -4.43
C VAL A 14 17.49 -39.71 -5.88
N HIS A 15 16.26 -39.59 -6.37
CA HIS A 15 15.99 -38.72 -7.49
C HIS A 15 16.34 -37.31 -7.02
N GLN A 16 17.57 -36.92 -7.32
CA GLN A 16 17.98 -35.54 -7.36
C GLN A 16 17.17 -34.89 -8.48
N PHE A 17 15.91 -34.55 -8.18
CA PHE A 17 15.22 -33.54 -8.94
C PHE A 17 16.10 -32.29 -8.81
N ALA A 18 16.83 -31.97 -9.87
CA ALA A 18 17.23 -30.59 -10.06
C ALA A 18 15.91 -29.81 -10.02
N THR A 19 15.61 -29.16 -8.89
CA THR A 19 14.47 -28.28 -8.78
C THR A 19 14.74 -27.14 -9.75
N ALA A 20 14.24 -27.27 -10.97
CA ALA A 20 14.16 -26.15 -11.89
C ALA A 20 13.47 -25.01 -11.14
N GLY A 21 14.01 -23.79 -11.26
CA GLY A 21 13.39 -22.63 -10.63
C GLY A 21 11.92 -22.46 -11.07
N PRO A 22 11.15 -21.60 -10.38
CA PRO A 22 9.76 -21.35 -10.73
C PRO A 22 9.60 -21.05 -12.22
N SER A 23 8.61 -21.67 -12.88
CA SER A 23 8.39 -21.47 -14.32
C SER A 23 6.90 -21.40 -14.67
N PHE A 24 6.57 -20.52 -15.61
CA PHE A 24 5.22 -20.42 -16.17
C PHE A 24 5.32 -20.30 -17.69
N THR A 25 4.78 -21.25 -18.44
CA THR A 25 4.93 -21.32 -19.90
C THR A 25 3.66 -21.79 -20.58
N VAL A 26 3.59 -21.59 -21.90
CA VAL A 26 2.54 -22.14 -22.76
C VAL A 26 3.04 -23.46 -23.38
N ASP A 27 2.31 -24.55 -23.16
CA ASP A 27 2.54 -25.83 -23.85
C ASP A 27 1.58 -25.98 -25.03
N TYR A 28 2.06 -25.58 -26.22
CA TYR A 28 1.33 -25.70 -27.49
C TYR A 28 1.09 -27.15 -27.93
N LYS A 29 1.76 -28.15 -27.34
CA LYS A 29 1.51 -29.56 -27.68
C LYS A 29 0.32 -30.12 -26.91
N LYS A 30 0.18 -29.71 -25.65
CA LYS A 30 -0.90 -30.16 -24.76
C LYS A 30 -2.07 -29.19 -24.68
N ASP A 31 -1.97 -28.05 -25.37
CA ASP A 31 -2.91 -26.95 -25.25
C ASP A 31 -3.18 -26.63 -23.78
N CYS A 32 -2.16 -26.26 -23.01
CA CYS A 32 -2.36 -25.76 -21.66
C CYS A 32 -1.24 -24.82 -21.21
N PHE A 33 -1.48 -24.09 -20.12
CA PHE A 33 -0.37 -23.47 -19.40
C PHE A 33 0.33 -24.55 -18.56
N LEU A 34 1.65 -24.43 -18.42
CA LEU A 34 2.41 -25.20 -17.46
C LEU A 34 2.90 -24.25 -16.36
N LYS A 35 2.58 -24.58 -15.12
CA LYS A 35 3.15 -23.92 -13.93
C LYS A 35 4.05 -24.94 -13.24
N ASP A 36 5.34 -24.64 -13.17
CA ASP A 36 6.37 -25.52 -12.61
C ASP A 36 6.41 -26.91 -13.28
N GLY A 37 6.14 -26.95 -14.60
CA GLY A 37 6.09 -28.17 -15.40
C GLY A 37 4.74 -28.91 -15.38
N GLU A 38 3.81 -28.51 -14.51
CA GLU A 38 2.51 -29.15 -14.35
C GLU A 38 1.39 -28.40 -15.08
N PRO A 39 0.41 -29.09 -15.69
CA PRO A 39 -0.76 -28.46 -16.31
C PRO A 39 -1.48 -27.53 -15.33
N PHE A 40 -1.73 -26.31 -15.79
CA PHE A 40 -2.28 -25.24 -14.98
C PHE A 40 -3.40 -24.52 -15.73
N ARG A 41 -4.45 -24.18 -14.98
CA ARG A 41 -5.57 -23.34 -15.42
C ARG A 41 -5.81 -22.25 -14.39
N TYR A 42 -5.84 -21.00 -14.82
CA TYR A 42 -6.29 -19.92 -13.93
C TYR A 42 -7.79 -19.69 -14.01
N ILE A 43 -8.36 -19.39 -12.86
CA ILE A 43 -9.67 -18.77 -12.68
C ILE A 43 -9.37 -17.47 -11.93
N SER A 44 -9.45 -16.37 -12.66
CA SER A 44 -9.05 -15.04 -12.24
C SER A 44 -10.25 -14.13 -12.03
N GLY A 45 -10.07 -13.04 -11.28
CA GLY A 45 -11.03 -11.96 -11.17
C GLY A 45 -10.34 -10.61 -11.26
N SER A 46 -10.95 -9.66 -11.95
CA SER A 46 -10.43 -8.30 -12.03
C SER A 46 -10.68 -7.53 -10.74
N ILE A 47 -9.63 -6.89 -10.23
CA ILE A 47 -9.64 -5.90 -9.15
C ILE A 47 -8.67 -4.80 -9.54
N HIS A 48 -9.10 -3.53 -9.47
CA HIS A 48 -8.22 -2.40 -9.77
C HIS A 48 -7.80 -1.75 -8.46
N TYR A 49 -6.51 -1.84 -8.10
CA TYR A 49 -5.99 -1.23 -6.87
C TYR A 49 -6.20 0.30 -6.83
N SER A 50 -6.30 0.96 -7.99
CA SER A 50 -6.60 2.38 -8.11
C SER A 50 -8.06 2.74 -7.79
N ARG A 51 -8.97 1.76 -7.73
CA ARG A 51 -10.41 1.92 -7.44
C ARG A 51 -10.81 1.43 -6.05
N VAL A 52 -9.88 0.87 -5.29
CA VAL A 52 -10.10 0.38 -3.93
C VAL A 52 -9.06 1.02 -3.03
N PRO A 53 -9.44 1.70 -1.93
CA PRO A 53 -8.45 2.25 -1.00
C PRO A 53 -7.54 1.17 -0.42
N ARG A 54 -6.26 1.47 -0.21
CA ARG A 54 -5.24 0.52 0.24
C ARG A 54 -5.61 -0.23 1.51
N VAL A 55 -6.29 0.46 2.44
CA VAL A 55 -6.77 -0.13 3.70
C VAL A 55 -7.67 -1.35 3.47
N TYR A 56 -8.34 -1.42 2.32
CA TYR A 56 -9.26 -2.48 1.96
C TYR A 56 -8.71 -3.54 1.00
N TRP A 57 -7.52 -3.34 0.41
CA TRP A 57 -6.96 -4.31 -0.55
C TRP A 57 -6.95 -5.73 0.00
N LYS A 58 -6.50 -5.92 1.25
CA LYS A 58 -6.43 -7.24 1.88
C LYS A 58 -7.81 -7.87 2.04
N ASP A 59 -8.82 -7.09 2.46
CA ASP A 59 -10.19 -7.60 2.60
C ASP A 59 -10.73 -8.10 1.26
N ARG A 60 -10.57 -7.31 0.20
CA ARG A 60 -11.12 -7.64 -1.13
C ARG A 60 -10.40 -8.85 -1.72
N LEU A 61 -9.07 -8.87 -1.64
CA LEU A 61 -8.24 -10.00 -2.11
C LEU A 61 -8.54 -11.29 -1.34
N LEU A 62 -8.78 -11.24 -0.03
CA LEU A 62 -9.18 -12.42 0.73
C LEU A 62 -10.56 -12.93 0.31
N LYS A 63 -11.54 -12.05 0.08
CA LYS A 63 -12.85 -12.45 -0.47
C LYS A 63 -12.72 -13.12 -1.84
N MET A 64 -11.86 -12.59 -2.70
CA MET A 64 -11.52 -13.17 -4.01
C MET A 64 -10.89 -14.57 -3.87
N TYR A 65 -9.91 -14.73 -2.98
CA TYR A 65 -9.30 -16.02 -2.67
C TYR A 65 -10.33 -17.04 -2.17
N MET A 66 -11.19 -16.64 -1.23
CA MET A 66 -12.23 -17.49 -0.65
C MET A 66 -13.36 -17.86 -1.63
N ALA A 67 -13.51 -17.12 -2.73
CA ALA A 67 -14.39 -17.49 -3.83
C ALA A 67 -13.83 -18.65 -4.67
N GLY A 68 -12.58 -19.03 -4.45
CA GLY A 68 -11.89 -20.08 -5.19
C GLY A 68 -11.04 -19.56 -6.34
N LEU A 69 -10.76 -18.26 -6.43
CA LEU A 69 -9.80 -17.75 -7.42
C LEU A 69 -8.38 -18.21 -7.08
N ASN A 70 -7.58 -18.52 -8.10
CA ASN A 70 -6.12 -18.77 -7.95
C ASN A 70 -5.27 -17.66 -8.58
N ALA A 71 -5.90 -16.71 -9.27
CA ALA A 71 -5.25 -15.54 -9.82
C ALA A 71 -6.16 -14.31 -9.66
N ILE A 72 -5.57 -13.13 -9.79
CA ILE A 72 -6.28 -11.87 -9.99
C ILE A 72 -5.75 -11.19 -11.24
N GLN A 73 -6.53 -10.26 -11.79
CA GLN A 73 -6.12 -9.40 -12.89
C GLN A 73 -6.22 -7.94 -12.48
N THR A 74 -5.23 -7.13 -12.83
CA THR A 74 -5.28 -5.67 -12.62
C THR A 74 -4.65 -4.90 -13.77
N TYR A 75 -5.23 -3.75 -14.08
CA TYR A 75 -4.58 -2.73 -14.89
C TYR A 75 -3.60 -1.87 -14.09
N ILE A 76 -2.74 -1.14 -14.81
CA ILE A 76 -1.87 -0.08 -14.26
C ILE A 76 -2.17 1.22 -15.02
N PRO A 77 -2.93 2.16 -14.45
CA PRO A 77 -3.23 3.43 -15.11
C PRO A 77 -1.99 4.32 -15.11
N TRP A 78 -1.44 4.64 -16.29
CA TRP A 78 -0.23 5.46 -16.40
C TRP A 78 -0.44 6.86 -15.81
N ASN A 79 -1.57 7.52 -16.10
CA ASN A 79 -1.92 8.83 -15.55
C ASN A 79 -2.04 8.85 -14.01
N PHE A 80 -2.29 7.71 -13.36
CA PHE A 80 -2.32 7.56 -11.92
C PHE A 80 -0.91 7.49 -11.31
N HIS A 81 0.11 7.14 -12.10
CA HIS A 81 1.49 7.03 -11.63
C HIS A 81 2.38 8.17 -12.11
N GLU A 82 2.11 8.77 -13.27
CA GLU A 82 2.87 9.90 -13.84
C GLU A 82 1.95 11.10 -14.13
N PRO A 83 1.40 11.75 -13.09
CA PRO A 83 0.49 12.89 -13.27
C PRO A 83 1.14 14.09 -13.99
N THR A 84 2.47 14.19 -13.94
CA THR A 84 3.27 15.19 -14.65
C THR A 84 4.51 14.48 -15.23
N PRO A 85 5.00 14.85 -16.42
CA PRO A 85 6.13 14.15 -17.05
C PRO A 85 7.36 14.06 -16.12
N GLY A 86 7.84 12.85 -15.88
CA GLY A 86 9.00 12.55 -15.05
C GLY A 86 8.74 12.53 -13.53
N LEU A 87 7.52 12.87 -13.07
CA LEU A 87 7.14 12.80 -11.67
C LEU A 87 6.31 11.55 -11.42
N TYR A 88 6.93 10.56 -10.78
CA TYR A 88 6.30 9.27 -10.50
C TYR A 88 5.84 9.15 -9.05
N ASP A 89 4.64 8.62 -8.83
CA ASP A 89 4.10 8.31 -7.50
C ASP A 89 3.64 6.85 -7.40
N PHE A 90 4.26 6.13 -6.46
CA PHE A 90 3.97 4.74 -6.11
C PHE A 90 3.77 4.59 -4.59
N THR A 91 3.22 5.61 -3.93
CA THR A 91 3.00 5.64 -2.48
C THR A 91 1.51 5.61 -2.12
N GLY A 92 1.17 5.29 -0.88
CA GLY A 92 -0.23 5.28 -0.42
C GLY A 92 -1.10 4.32 -1.24
N ASP A 93 -2.19 4.84 -1.80
CA ASP A 93 -3.11 4.10 -2.69
C ASP A 93 -2.52 3.83 -4.09
N ARG A 94 -1.33 4.37 -4.42
CA ARG A 94 -0.58 4.12 -5.66
C ARG A 94 0.53 3.07 -5.48
N ASP A 95 0.61 2.41 -4.32
CA ASP A 95 1.68 1.47 -4.00
C ASP A 95 1.49 0.09 -4.67
N LEU A 96 1.79 0.05 -5.98
CA LEU A 96 1.72 -1.16 -6.79
C LEU A 96 2.63 -2.30 -6.27
N PRO A 97 3.90 -2.07 -5.90
CA PRO A 97 4.73 -3.13 -5.32
C PRO A 97 4.11 -3.77 -4.07
N HIS A 98 3.52 -2.96 -3.18
CA HIS A 98 2.82 -3.49 -2.02
C HIS A 98 1.56 -4.28 -2.38
N PHE A 99 0.78 -3.81 -3.36
CA PHE A 99 -0.38 -4.54 -3.85
C PHE A 99 0.02 -5.92 -4.40
N LEU A 100 1.08 -5.98 -5.22
CA LEU A 100 1.60 -7.25 -5.77
C LEU A 100 2.14 -8.17 -4.67
N GLN A 101 2.88 -7.63 -3.70
CA GLN A 101 3.34 -8.41 -2.54
C GLN A 101 2.16 -8.98 -1.76
N LEU A 102 1.09 -8.20 -1.57
CA LEU A 102 -0.10 -8.65 -0.85
C LEU A 102 -0.83 -9.79 -1.58
N CYS A 103 -0.90 -9.74 -2.91
CA CYS A 103 -1.41 -10.85 -3.71
C CYS A 103 -0.58 -12.13 -3.48
N GLN A 104 0.76 -12.00 -3.50
CA GLN A 104 1.67 -13.10 -3.22
C GLN A 104 1.50 -13.68 -1.81
N ASP A 105 1.41 -12.82 -0.79
CA ASP A 105 1.24 -13.22 0.62
C ASP A 105 -0.07 -13.98 0.86
N ILE A 106 -1.12 -13.66 0.11
CA ILE A 106 -2.42 -14.36 0.15
C ILE A 106 -2.37 -15.68 -0.64
N GLY A 107 -1.42 -15.83 -1.58
CA GLY A 107 -1.32 -16.99 -2.46
C GLY A 107 -2.11 -16.85 -3.76
N LEU A 108 -2.35 -15.62 -4.21
CA LEU A 108 -2.98 -15.32 -5.50
C LEU A 108 -1.89 -14.99 -6.54
N LEU A 109 -1.96 -15.65 -7.70
CA LEU A 109 -1.15 -15.28 -8.87
C LEU A 109 -1.70 -13.98 -9.48
N VAL A 110 -0.91 -13.33 -10.33
CA VAL A 110 -1.27 -12.05 -10.95
C VAL A 110 -1.16 -12.15 -12.47
N ILE A 111 -2.23 -11.75 -13.14
CA ILE A 111 -2.27 -11.43 -14.57
C ILE A 111 -2.16 -9.91 -14.67
N LEU A 112 -1.03 -9.40 -15.16
CA LEU A 112 -0.76 -7.98 -15.12
C LEU A 112 -1.08 -7.32 -16.46
N ARG A 113 -1.78 -6.18 -16.43
CA ARG A 113 -2.15 -5.43 -17.64
C ARG A 113 -1.59 -4.00 -17.60
N PRO A 114 -0.29 -3.83 -17.91
CA PRO A 114 0.40 -2.55 -17.74
C PRO A 114 0.09 -1.47 -18.78
N GLY A 115 -0.67 -1.78 -19.84
CA GLY A 115 -1.00 -0.82 -20.90
C GLY A 115 0.09 -0.68 -21.97
N PRO A 116 0.42 0.55 -22.45
CA PRO A 116 0.27 1.85 -21.77
C PRO A 116 -1.15 2.44 -21.76
N TYR A 117 -1.99 2.03 -22.71
CA TYR A 117 -3.42 2.32 -22.74
C TYR A 117 -4.18 1.12 -22.15
N ILE A 118 -5.19 1.40 -21.32
CA ILE A 118 -5.95 0.37 -20.58
C ILE A 118 -7.46 0.43 -20.79
N CYS A 119 -8.02 1.43 -21.50
CA CYS A 119 -9.48 1.63 -21.57
C CYS A 119 -10.11 1.77 -20.16
N ALA A 120 -10.74 0.70 -19.66
CA ALA A 120 -11.13 0.47 -18.27
C ALA A 120 -12.13 1.47 -17.68
N GLU A 121 -12.87 2.22 -18.51
CA GLU A 121 -13.77 3.28 -18.06
C GLU A 121 -13.05 4.34 -17.20
N TRP A 122 -11.75 4.52 -17.43
CA TRP A 122 -10.85 5.39 -16.67
C TRP A 122 -10.43 6.58 -17.52
N ASP A 123 -10.18 7.75 -16.92
CA ASP A 123 -9.83 8.97 -17.66
C ASP A 123 -8.79 8.71 -18.75
N MET A 124 -9.17 9.03 -19.99
CA MET A 124 -8.34 8.90 -21.19
C MET A 124 -7.75 7.50 -21.43
N GLY A 125 -8.41 6.46 -20.93
CA GLY A 125 -7.91 5.08 -21.03
C GLY A 125 -6.60 4.87 -20.27
N GLY A 126 -6.37 5.63 -19.19
CA GLY A 126 -5.14 5.59 -18.40
C GLY A 126 -3.99 6.42 -18.98
N LEU A 127 -4.14 7.02 -20.16
CA LEU A 127 -3.10 7.87 -20.75
C LEU A 127 -3.03 9.24 -20.05
N PRO A 128 -1.83 9.78 -19.77
CA PRO A 128 -1.74 11.11 -19.18
C PRO A 128 -2.15 12.22 -20.14
N SER A 129 -2.96 13.18 -19.64
CA SER A 129 -3.47 14.30 -20.45
C SER A 129 -2.36 15.21 -21.01
N TRP A 130 -1.19 15.25 -20.37
CA TRP A 130 -0.06 16.04 -20.84
C TRP A 130 0.50 15.55 -22.18
N LEU A 131 0.16 14.34 -22.64
CA LEU A 131 0.45 13.86 -23.99
C LEU A 131 -0.19 14.75 -25.06
N LEU A 132 -1.34 15.34 -24.75
CA LEU A 132 -2.09 16.22 -25.64
C LEU A 132 -1.45 17.60 -25.83
N LYS A 133 -0.33 17.91 -25.14
CA LYS A 133 0.42 19.14 -25.41
C LYS A 133 0.88 19.23 -26.87
N LYS A 134 1.14 18.08 -27.51
CA LYS A 134 1.27 17.99 -28.96
C LYS A 134 -0.14 17.85 -29.54
N LYS A 135 -0.65 18.91 -30.17
CA LYS A 135 -2.06 19.00 -30.65
C LYS A 135 -2.43 17.97 -31.70
N ASP A 136 -1.47 17.58 -32.53
CA ASP A 136 -1.60 16.62 -33.63
C ASP A 136 -1.08 15.22 -33.28
N ILE A 137 -0.93 14.91 -31.98
CA ILE A 137 -0.46 13.60 -31.53
C ILE A 137 -1.43 12.49 -31.96
N VAL A 138 -0.90 11.41 -32.51
CA VAL A 138 -1.67 10.19 -32.77
C VAL A 138 -1.40 9.19 -31.64
N LEU A 139 -2.31 9.16 -30.66
CA LEU A 139 -2.23 8.23 -29.54
C LEU A 139 -2.32 6.79 -30.02
N ARG A 140 -1.69 5.86 -29.26
CA ARG A 140 -1.65 4.42 -29.54
C ARG A 140 -1.12 4.14 -30.96
N SER A 141 -0.01 4.77 -31.34
CA SER A 141 0.63 4.58 -32.65
C SER A 141 2.15 4.72 -32.55
N SER A 142 2.87 4.55 -33.66
CA SER A 142 4.32 4.76 -33.74
C SER A 142 4.74 6.22 -33.90
N ASP A 143 3.87 7.21 -33.60
CA ASP A 143 4.14 8.64 -33.73
C ASP A 143 5.51 9.04 -33.13
N PRO A 144 6.52 9.34 -33.98
CA PRO A 144 7.91 9.47 -33.56
C PRO A 144 8.16 10.77 -32.79
N GLY A 145 9.05 10.70 -31.79
CA GLY A 145 9.43 11.86 -30.99
C GLY A 145 8.33 12.40 -30.08
N SER A 146 7.17 11.74 -30.00
CA SER A 146 6.04 12.17 -29.19
C SER A 146 5.44 11.02 -28.37
N TYR A 147 4.38 10.34 -28.85
CA TYR A 147 3.70 9.27 -28.11
C TYR A 147 4.65 8.12 -27.78
N ILE A 148 5.35 7.58 -28.78
CA ILE A 148 6.21 6.40 -28.58
C ILE A 148 7.37 6.70 -27.61
N THR A 149 7.93 7.91 -27.67
CA THR A 149 9.00 8.36 -26.77
C THR A 149 8.51 8.53 -25.32
N ALA A 150 7.27 8.97 -25.13
CA ALA A 150 6.67 9.06 -23.81
C ALA A 150 6.40 7.66 -23.24
N VAL A 151 5.89 6.74 -24.07
CA VAL A 151 5.71 5.32 -23.73
C VAL A 151 7.02 4.67 -23.32
N ASP A 152 8.12 4.90 -24.06
CA ASP A 152 9.45 4.37 -23.73
C ASP A 152 9.92 4.80 -22.34
N LYS A 153 9.71 6.07 -22.00
CA LYS A 153 10.08 6.60 -20.67
C LYS A 153 9.24 5.96 -19.57
N TRP A 154 7.94 5.88 -19.76
CA TRP A 154 7.02 5.29 -18.78
C TRP A 154 7.33 3.81 -18.55
N MET A 155 7.37 3.02 -19.63
CA MET A 155 7.66 1.59 -19.56
C MET A 155 9.07 1.32 -19.05
N GLY A 156 10.04 2.17 -19.38
CA GLY A 156 11.39 2.11 -18.84
C GLY A 156 11.48 2.38 -17.32
N LYS A 157 10.42 2.91 -16.70
CA LYS A 157 10.28 3.00 -15.23
C LYS A 157 9.43 1.88 -14.66
N LEU A 158 8.29 1.60 -15.28
CA LEU A 158 7.35 0.60 -14.78
C LEU A 158 7.89 -0.84 -14.88
N LEU A 159 8.40 -1.23 -16.04
CA LEU A 159 8.76 -2.63 -16.31
C LEU A 159 9.91 -3.14 -15.41
N PRO A 160 10.98 -2.36 -15.16
CA PRO A 160 11.99 -2.76 -14.17
C PRO A 160 11.43 -2.92 -12.75
N MET A 161 10.42 -2.13 -12.38
CA MET A 161 9.80 -2.20 -11.05
C MET A 161 8.98 -3.47 -10.85
N ILE A 162 8.29 -3.94 -11.90
CA ILE A 162 7.50 -5.18 -11.84
C ILE A 162 8.34 -6.44 -12.06
N LYS A 163 9.55 -6.32 -12.62
CA LYS A 163 10.42 -7.47 -12.93
C LYS A 163 10.67 -8.41 -11.75
N PRO A 164 10.95 -7.93 -10.52
CA PRO A 164 11.13 -8.82 -9.36
C PRO A 164 9.85 -9.61 -9.01
N PHE A 165 8.68 -9.12 -9.39
CA PHE A 165 7.39 -9.76 -9.13
C PHE A 165 6.99 -10.78 -10.21
N LEU A 166 7.82 -11.00 -11.25
CA LEU A 166 7.59 -12.06 -12.22
C LEU A 166 7.72 -13.44 -11.57
N TYR A 167 6.90 -14.39 -12.00
CA TYR A 167 6.84 -15.73 -11.42
C TYR A 167 8.19 -16.44 -11.45
N GLN A 168 8.91 -16.37 -12.58
CA GLN A 168 10.27 -16.92 -12.70
C GLN A 168 11.31 -16.27 -11.78
N ASN A 169 11.02 -15.08 -11.25
CA ASN A 169 11.86 -14.36 -10.29
C ASN A 169 11.37 -14.53 -8.84
N GLY A 170 10.36 -15.38 -8.61
CA GLY A 170 9.82 -15.67 -7.29
C GLY A 170 8.62 -14.81 -6.86
N GLY A 171 8.07 -13.99 -7.76
CA GLY A 171 6.86 -13.19 -7.50
C GLY A 171 5.56 -13.84 -8.00
N PRO A 172 4.42 -13.13 -7.96
CA PRO A 172 3.12 -13.71 -8.34
C PRO A 172 2.75 -13.54 -9.82
N ILE A 173 3.45 -12.72 -10.61
CA ILE A 173 3.02 -12.35 -11.98
C ILE A 173 3.34 -13.48 -12.97
N ILE A 174 2.30 -14.11 -13.51
CA ILE A 174 2.41 -15.25 -14.45
C ILE A 174 2.30 -14.85 -15.92
N THR A 175 1.52 -13.82 -16.24
CA THR A 175 1.32 -13.32 -17.61
C THR A 175 1.25 -11.79 -17.61
N VAL A 176 1.64 -11.18 -18.73
CA VAL A 176 1.64 -9.73 -18.90
C VAL A 176 0.99 -9.34 -20.23
N GLN A 177 -0.08 -8.55 -20.19
CA GLN A 177 -0.76 -8.07 -21.38
C GLN A 177 0.05 -6.96 -22.05
N VAL A 178 0.16 -6.99 -23.38
CA VAL A 178 0.71 -5.91 -24.19
C VAL A 178 -0.45 -5.13 -24.81
N GLU A 179 -0.53 -3.83 -24.56
CA GLU A 179 -1.66 -2.99 -25.02
C GLU A 179 -3.01 -3.47 -24.43
N ASN A 180 -4.13 -3.00 -24.97
CA ASN A 180 -5.47 -3.41 -24.62
C ASN A 180 -6.47 -3.20 -25.77
N GLU A 181 -7.06 -4.28 -26.28
CA GLU A 181 -8.04 -4.25 -27.38
C GLU A 181 -7.61 -3.35 -28.53
N TYR A 182 -6.37 -3.55 -28.99
CA TYR A 182 -5.82 -2.71 -30.06
C TYR A 182 -6.54 -2.94 -31.39
N GLY A 183 -7.14 -4.12 -31.56
CA GLY A 183 -8.02 -4.45 -32.67
C GLY A 183 -9.25 -3.56 -32.79
N SER A 184 -9.69 -2.97 -31.67
CA SER A 184 -10.81 -2.02 -31.61
C SER A 184 -10.40 -0.58 -31.94
N TYR A 185 -9.10 -0.32 -32.17
CA TYR A 185 -8.57 1.01 -32.45
C TYR A 185 -8.24 1.19 -33.94
N PHE A 186 -8.58 2.37 -34.47
CA PHE A 186 -8.54 2.62 -35.91
C PHE A 186 -7.15 2.59 -36.54
N ALA A 187 -6.08 2.81 -35.75
CA ALA A 187 -4.73 2.98 -36.28
C ALA A 187 -4.16 1.69 -36.90
N CYS A 188 -4.48 0.51 -36.33
CA CYS A 188 -3.97 -0.79 -36.77
C CYS A 188 -2.44 -0.79 -37.04
N ASP A 189 -1.68 -0.03 -36.25
CA ASP A 189 -0.23 0.14 -36.43
C ASP A 189 0.55 -1.01 -35.75
N TYR A 190 1.02 -1.95 -36.56
CA TYR A 190 1.84 -3.07 -36.11
C TYR A 190 3.28 -2.70 -35.72
N ASN A 191 3.80 -1.56 -36.18
CA ASN A 191 5.12 -1.10 -35.73
C ASN A 191 5.06 -0.70 -34.27
N TYR A 192 3.97 -0.05 -33.84
CA TYR A 192 3.70 0.23 -32.44
C TYR A 192 3.60 -1.04 -31.59
N LEU A 193 2.78 -2.02 -32.00
CA LEU A 193 2.66 -3.28 -31.23
C LEU A 193 3.99 -4.04 -31.13
N ARG A 194 4.74 -4.17 -32.23
CA ARG A 194 6.07 -4.81 -32.22
C ARG A 194 7.06 -4.05 -31.35
N HIS A 195 7.00 -2.72 -31.34
CA HIS A 195 7.83 -1.89 -30.47
C HIS A 195 7.52 -2.16 -29.00
N LEU A 196 6.24 -2.19 -28.61
CA LEU A 196 5.83 -2.53 -27.25
C LEU A 196 6.30 -3.92 -26.84
N ALA A 197 6.08 -4.95 -27.66
CA ALA A 197 6.55 -6.30 -27.35
C ALA A 197 8.06 -6.35 -27.16
N LYS A 198 8.85 -5.70 -28.04
CA LYS A 198 10.31 -5.61 -27.90
C LYS A 198 10.71 -4.90 -26.61
N LEU A 199 10.03 -3.82 -26.25
CA LEU A 199 10.27 -3.07 -25.01
C LEU A 199 9.95 -3.91 -23.76
N PHE A 200 8.87 -4.70 -23.80
CA PHE A 200 8.52 -5.60 -22.72
C PHE A 200 9.55 -6.72 -22.58
N ARG A 201 9.97 -7.34 -23.70
CA ARG A 201 11.01 -8.36 -23.71
C ARG A 201 12.35 -7.84 -23.19
N SER A 202 12.76 -6.63 -23.57
CA SER A 202 14.04 -6.06 -23.12
C SER A 202 14.12 -5.86 -21.61
N HIS A 203 13.00 -5.51 -20.97
CA HIS A 203 12.95 -5.32 -19.51
C HIS A 203 12.63 -6.60 -18.74
N LEU A 204 11.61 -7.36 -19.16
CA LEU A 204 11.05 -8.50 -18.43
C LEU A 204 11.71 -9.85 -18.76
N GLY A 205 12.39 -9.96 -19.90
CA GLY A 205 13.03 -11.18 -20.39
C GLY A 205 12.13 -12.01 -21.33
N GLU A 206 12.71 -13.07 -21.89
CA GLU A 206 12.05 -13.96 -22.84
C GLU A 206 11.11 -14.98 -22.17
N GLN A 207 11.27 -15.22 -20.87
CA GLN A 207 10.54 -16.26 -20.15
C GLN A 207 9.10 -15.88 -19.80
N VAL A 208 8.80 -14.58 -19.65
CA VAL A 208 7.45 -14.13 -19.31
C VAL A 208 6.47 -14.45 -20.44
N VAL A 209 5.26 -14.90 -20.11
CA VAL A 209 4.21 -15.06 -21.11
C VAL A 209 3.60 -13.68 -21.39
N LEU A 210 3.90 -13.12 -22.56
CA LEU A 210 3.22 -11.95 -23.08
C LEU A 210 1.94 -12.37 -23.80
N PHE A 211 0.88 -11.59 -23.67
CA PHE A 211 -0.39 -11.85 -24.34
C PHE A 211 -1.09 -10.57 -24.81
N THR A 212 -2.04 -10.68 -25.73
CA THR A 212 -2.96 -9.59 -26.12
C THR A 212 -4.41 -10.01 -25.88
N THR A 213 -5.31 -9.04 -25.79
CA THR A 213 -6.76 -9.27 -25.58
C THR A 213 -7.52 -8.40 -26.55
N ASP A 214 -8.48 -8.98 -27.26
CA ASP A 214 -9.37 -8.30 -28.19
C ASP A 214 -10.75 -8.99 -28.21
N GLY A 215 -11.80 -8.27 -28.61
CA GLY A 215 -13.13 -8.86 -28.76
C GLY A 215 -13.15 -10.13 -29.61
N ALA A 216 -14.00 -11.09 -29.25
CA ALA A 216 -14.06 -12.44 -29.83
C ALA A 216 -14.58 -12.52 -31.29
N SER A 217 -13.87 -11.86 -32.22
CA SER A 217 -14.11 -11.86 -33.66
C SER A 217 -12.80 -11.73 -34.42
N VAL A 218 -12.70 -12.41 -35.56
CA VAL A 218 -11.55 -12.30 -36.48
C VAL A 218 -11.30 -10.85 -36.91
N GLY A 219 -12.34 -10.01 -36.94
CA GLY A 219 -12.21 -8.59 -37.26
C GLY A 219 -11.33 -7.82 -36.29
N TYR A 220 -11.52 -8.01 -34.98
CA TYR A 220 -10.70 -7.36 -33.95
C TYR A 220 -9.31 -7.98 -33.91
N LEU A 221 -9.23 -9.31 -33.92
CA LEU A 221 -7.96 -10.04 -33.89
C LEU A 221 -7.03 -9.69 -35.06
N LYS A 222 -7.57 -9.29 -36.22
CA LYS A 222 -6.79 -8.86 -37.39
C LYS A 222 -5.85 -7.69 -37.11
N CYS A 223 -6.18 -6.82 -36.16
CA CYS A 223 -5.34 -5.65 -35.82
C CYS A 223 -4.76 -5.74 -34.40
N GLY A 224 -5.30 -6.59 -33.53
CA GLY A 224 -4.85 -6.69 -32.14
C GLY A 224 -3.93 -7.89 -31.83
N ALA A 225 -4.00 -8.98 -32.61
CA ALA A 225 -3.11 -10.12 -32.42
C ALA A 225 -1.67 -9.79 -32.85
N LEU A 226 -0.68 -10.28 -32.11
CA LEU A 226 0.73 -9.96 -32.34
C LEU A 226 1.59 -11.22 -32.25
N GLU A 227 2.39 -11.48 -33.28
CA GLU A 227 3.35 -12.59 -33.25
C GLU A 227 4.33 -12.45 -32.06
N GLY A 228 4.47 -13.52 -31.27
CA GLY A 228 5.32 -13.55 -30.08
C GLY A 228 4.62 -13.14 -28.77
N ALA A 229 3.35 -12.73 -28.84
CA ALA A 229 2.44 -12.62 -27.72
C ALA A 229 1.23 -13.53 -27.97
N TYR A 230 0.76 -14.24 -26.94
CA TYR A 230 -0.37 -15.15 -27.04
C TYR A 230 -1.69 -14.37 -27.19
N ALA A 231 -2.47 -14.60 -28.25
CA ALA A 231 -3.73 -13.91 -28.46
C ALA A 231 -4.85 -14.54 -27.62
N THR A 232 -5.52 -13.70 -26.83
CA THR A 232 -6.70 -14.04 -26.02
C THR A 232 -7.89 -13.22 -26.51
N VAL A 233 -9.09 -13.62 -26.08
CA VAL A 233 -10.32 -12.90 -26.43
C VAL A 233 -11.06 -12.42 -25.19
N ASP A 234 -11.96 -11.46 -25.38
CA ASP A 234 -12.98 -11.10 -24.40
C ASP A 234 -14.40 -11.25 -24.96
N PHE A 235 -15.34 -11.56 -24.06
CA PHE A 235 -16.78 -11.61 -24.35
C PHE A 235 -17.60 -11.79 -23.06
N GLY A 236 -18.85 -11.30 -23.09
CA GLY A 236 -19.79 -11.40 -21.99
C GLY A 236 -20.67 -12.65 -22.02
N PRO A 237 -21.55 -12.82 -21.02
CA PRO A 237 -22.46 -13.94 -20.93
C PRO A 237 -23.62 -13.83 -21.92
N GLY A 238 -24.30 -14.95 -22.19
CA GLY A 238 -25.44 -15.02 -23.10
C GLY A 238 -25.07 -15.18 -24.60
N GLY A 239 -23.79 -15.04 -24.95
CA GLY A 239 -23.26 -15.37 -26.27
C GLY A 239 -22.91 -16.86 -26.44
N ASN A 240 -22.50 -17.25 -27.65
CA ASN A 240 -22.03 -18.60 -27.94
C ASN A 240 -20.54 -18.75 -27.59
N VAL A 241 -20.26 -19.40 -26.45
CA VAL A 241 -18.91 -19.63 -25.93
C VAL A 241 -18.00 -20.34 -26.94
N THR A 242 -18.51 -21.37 -27.62
CA THR A 242 -17.74 -22.12 -28.63
C THR A 242 -17.32 -21.22 -29.78
N ALA A 243 -18.26 -20.43 -30.33
CA ALA A 243 -17.96 -19.54 -31.45
C ALA A 243 -16.94 -18.44 -31.07
N ALA A 244 -17.02 -17.92 -29.84
CA ALA A 244 -16.05 -16.95 -29.34
C ALA A 244 -14.63 -17.53 -29.28
N PHE A 245 -14.49 -18.76 -28.79
CA PHE A 245 -13.18 -19.42 -28.75
C PHE A 245 -12.70 -19.97 -30.09
N GLU A 246 -13.60 -20.25 -31.04
CA GLU A 246 -13.22 -20.52 -32.43
C GLU A 246 -12.53 -19.31 -33.07
N ALA A 247 -12.98 -18.09 -32.76
CA ALA A 247 -12.29 -16.87 -33.20
C ALA A 247 -10.88 -16.77 -32.59
N GLN A 248 -10.71 -17.07 -31.30
CA GLN A 248 -9.38 -17.12 -30.69
C GLN A 248 -8.46 -18.16 -31.37
N ARG A 249 -8.97 -19.36 -31.66
CA ARG A 249 -8.21 -20.43 -32.32
C ARG A 249 -7.81 -20.08 -33.75
N TYR A 250 -8.52 -19.17 -34.42
CA TYR A 250 -8.09 -18.63 -35.70
C TYR A 250 -6.76 -17.87 -35.59
N ALA A 251 -6.57 -17.09 -34.51
CA ALA A 251 -5.32 -16.37 -34.26
C ALA A 251 -4.22 -17.27 -33.69
N GLU A 252 -4.58 -18.27 -32.87
CA GLU A 252 -3.67 -19.20 -32.18
C GLU A 252 -3.73 -20.63 -32.75
N ALA A 253 -3.53 -20.78 -34.06
CA ALA A 253 -3.70 -22.05 -34.78
C ALA A 253 -2.55 -23.09 -34.57
N ARG A 254 -1.80 -23.03 -33.46
CA ARG A 254 -0.63 -23.90 -33.23
C ARG A 254 -0.96 -25.06 -32.28
N GLY A 255 -0.91 -26.28 -32.81
CA GLY A 255 -1.19 -27.54 -32.10
C GLY A 255 -2.05 -28.48 -32.98
N PRO A 256 -2.07 -29.81 -32.77
CA PRO A 256 -3.01 -30.66 -33.49
C PRO A 256 -4.45 -30.28 -33.13
N LEU A 257 -5.25 -29.90 -34.13
CA LEU A 257 -6.69 -29.67 -34.02
C LEU A 257 -7.41 -30.99 -33.68
N VAL A 258 -7.28 -31.45 -32.43
CA VAL A 258 -8.14 -32.52 -31.93
C VAL A 258 -9.47 -31.86 -31.62
N ARG A 259 -10.49 -32.13 -32.45
CA ARG A 259 -11.89 -31.82 -32.15
C ARG A 259 -12.18 -32.21 -30.70
N GLY A 260 -12.38 -31.22 -29.83
CA GLY A 260 -12.70 -31.42 -28.41
C GLY A 260 -11.61 -31.05 -27.39
N SER A 261 -10.37 -30.73 -27.78
CA SER A 261 -9.35 -30.24 -26.84
C SER A 261 -9.24 -28.72 -26.89
N ILE A 262 -9.95 -28.03 -25.97
CA ILE A 262 -10.10 -26.56 -25.91
C ILE A 262 -9.30 -25.94 -24.74
N ASN A 263 -8.39 -26.73 -24.14
CA ASN A 263 -7.73 -26.42 -22.86
C ASN A 263 -6.80 -25.17 -22.84
N LEU A 264 -6.38 -24.65 -24.00
CA LEU A 264 -5.66 -23.37 -24.12
C LEU A 264 -6.53 -22.35 -24.84
N THR A 265 -7.66 -22.05 -24.23
CA THR A 265 -8.49 -20.88 -24.57
C THR A 265 -8.60 -19.99 -23.36
N VAL A 266 -8.73 -18.69 -23.62
CA VAL A 266 -8.64 -17.65 -22.61
C VAL A 266 -9.70 -16.60 -22.90
N ASN A 267 -10.64 -16.44 -21.96
CA ASN A 267 -11.46 -15.24 -21.87
C ASN A 267 -10.84 -14.29 -20.83
N SER A 268 -10.15 -13.26 -21.30
CA SER A 268 -9.43 -12.29 -20.46
C SER A 268 -10.34 -11.24 -19.82
N GLU A 269 -11.57 -11.06 -20.32
CA GLU A 269 -12.61 -10.24 -19.72
C GLU A 269 -14.00 -10.86 -19.91
N PHE A 270 -14.38 -11.72 -18.96
CA PHE A 270 -15.73 -12.23 -18.87
C PHE A 270 -16.60 -11.25 -18.08
N TYR A 271 -17.47 -10.52 -18.79
CA TYR A 271 -18.27 -9.42 -18.24
C TYR A 271 -19.34 -9.89 -17.24
N THR A 272 -19.08 -9.71 -15.94
CA THR A 272 -19.97 -10.15 -14.84
C THR A 272 -21.19 -9.23 -14.62
N GLY A 273 -21.07 -8.01 -15.14
CA GLY A 273 -22.05 -6.94 -15.19
C GLY A 273 -21.62 -5.96 -16.29
N TRP A 274 -21.86 -4.66 -16.14
CA TRP A 274 -21.47 -3.68 -17.16
C TRP A 274 -21.24 -2.28 -16.58
N LEU A 275 -20.65 -1.40 -17.38
CA LEU A 275 -20.45 0.02 -17.04
C LEU A 275 -21.76 0.82 -17.10
N ASP A 276 -21.77 1.97 -16.44
CA ASP A 276 -22.88 2.92 -16.45
C ASP A 276 -22.49 4.25 -17.09
N HIS A 277 -23.48 5.06 -17.46
CA HIS A 277 -23.31 6.49 -17.77
C HIS A 277 -24.26 7.36 -16.94
N TRP A 278 -23.85 8.59 -16.67
CA TRP A 278 -24.73 9.56 -16.04
C TRP A 278 -26.02 9.78 -16.85
N GLY A 279 -27.17 9.60 -16.19
CA GLY A 279 -28.49 9.76 -16.80
C GLY A 279 -29.07 8.49 -17.41
N GLU A 280 -28.32 7.39 -17.45
CA GLU A 280 -28.79 6.08 -17.89
C GLU A 280 -29.22 5.20 -16.71
N PRO A 281 -30.09 4.19 -16.91
CA PRO A 281 -30.36 3.18 -15.91
C PRO A 281 -29.10 2.39 -15.53
N HIS A 282 -28.98 2.00 -14.26
CA HIS A 282 -27.90 1.14 -13.77
C HIS A 282 -27.92 -0.21 -14.50
N SER A 283 -26.76 -0.60 -15.02
CA SER A 283 -26.57 -1.85 -15.74
C SER A 283 -26.51 -3.05 -14.81
N VAL A 284 -27.35 -4.04 -15.07
CA VAL A 284 -27.42 -5.28 -14.27
C VAL A 284 -27.43 -6.48 -15.22
N ILE A 285 -26.59 -7.48 -14.94
CA ILE A 285 -26.59 -8.77 -15.63
C ILE A 285 -27.11 -9.85 -14.66
N PRO A 286 -28.17 -10.60 -15.02
CA PRO A 286 -28.72 -11.64 -14.17
C PRO A 286 -27.69 -12.73 -13.80
N THR A 287 -27.60 -13.05 -12.51
CA THR A 287 -26.71 -14.08 -11.96
C THR A 287 -26.78 -15.40 -12.73
N ALA A 288 -27.99 -15.85 -13.09
CA ALA A 288 -28.21 -17.10 -13.81
C ALA A 288 -27.49 -17.16 -15.17
N VAL A 289 -27.39 -16.02 -15.88
CA VAL A 289 -26.73 -15.93 -17.19
C VAL A 289 -25.20 -15.96 -17.01
N VAL A 290 -24.69 -15.28 -15.99
CA VAL A 290 -23.26 -15.29 -15.63
C VAL A 290 -22.81 -16.71 -15.26
N VAL A 291 -23.50 -17.40 -14.35
CA VAL A 291 -23.09 -18.74 -13.90
C VAL A 291 -23.20 -19.79 -14.99
N LYS A 292 -24.20 -19.66 -15.89
CA LYS A 292 -24.35 -20.56 -17.03
C LYS A 292 -23.15 -20.46 -17.97
N SER A 293 -22.82 -19.25 -18.44
CA SER A 293 -21.69 -19.06 -19.36
C SER A 293 -20.34 -19.36 -18.69
N LEU A 294 -20.19 -19.07 -17.39
CA LEU A 294 -19.00 -19.47 -16.63
C LEU A 294 -18.84 -21.00 -16.58
N ASN A 295 -19.93 -21.73 -16.32
CA ASN A 295 -19.92 -23.18 -16.30
C ASN A 295 -19.52 -23.75 -17.67
N GLU A 296 -20.12 -23.25 -18.75
CA GLU A 296 -19.78 -23.64 -20.13
C GLU A 296 -18.28 -23.46 -20.44
N MET A 297 -17.69 -22.33 -20.01
CA MET A 297 -16.25 -22.08 -20.18
C MET A 297 -15.37 -23.01 -19.33
N LEU A 298 -15.73 -23.25 -18.07
CA LEU A 298 -14.92 -24.10 -17.18
C LEU A 298 -15.03 -25.59 -17.55
N GLU A 299 -16.18 -26.03 -18.08
CA GLU A 299 -16.41 -27.39 -18.57
C GLU A 299 -15.49 -27.78 -19.72
N ILE A 300 -15.23 -26.83 -20.64
CA ILE A 300 -14.33 -27.04 -21.78
C ILE A 300 -12.85 -26.75 -21.44
N GLY A 301 -12.53 -26.50 -20.17
CA GLY A 301 -11.17 -26.29 -19.69
C GLY A 301 -10.60 -24.89 -19.95
N ALA A 302 -11.41 -23.91 -20.35
CA ALA A 302 -10.95 -22.56 -20.63
C ALA A 302 -10.41 -21.86 -19.37
N ASN A 303 -9.45 -20.96 -19.59
CA ASN A 303 -9.01 -20.02 -18.58
C ASN A 303 -9.91 -18.79 -18.64
N VAL A 304 -10.30 -18.25 -17.49
CA VAL A 304 -11.26 -17.16 -17.42
C VAL A 304 -10.82 -16.12 -16.41
N ASN A 305 -11.00 -14.86 -16.77
CA ASN A 305 -10.93 -13.74 -15.85
C ASN A 305 -12.30 -13.04 -15.77
N LEU A 306 -12.88 -12.98 -14.57
CA LEU A 306 -14.15 -12.32 -14.32
C LEU A 306 -13.96 -10.79 -14.23
N TYR A 307 -14.42 -10.04 -15.24
CA TYR A 307 -14.36 -8.58 -15.30
C TYR A 307 -15.75 -7.98 -15.02
N MET A 308 -16.02 -7.26 -13.93
CA MET A 308 -15.21 -7.11 -12.72
C MET A 308 -15.56 -8.17 -11.68
N PHE A 309 -14.58 -8.61 -10.89
CA PHE A 309 -14.89 -9.34 -9.66
C PHE A 309 -15.31 -8.35 -8.56
N ILE A 310 -14.57 -7.26 -8.43
CA ILE A 310 -14.95 -6.04 -7.72
C ILE A 310 -14.56 -4.85 -8.59
N GLY A 311 -15.52 -3.97 -8.86
CA GLY A 311 -15.21 -2.78 -9.64
C GLY A 311 -14.68 -1.63 -8.77
N GLY A 312 -15.36 -1.29 -7.67
CA GLY A 312 -14.93 -0.24 -6.73
C GLY A 312 -15.43 1.16 -7.12
N THR A 313 -14.58 2.18 -6.98
CA THR A 313 -14.98 3.59 -7.16
C THR A 313 -14.00 4.36 -8.03
N ASN A 314 -14.52 5.18 -8.95
CA ASN A 314 -13.77 6.22 -9.65
C ASN A 314 -13.61 7.46 -8.75
N PHE A 315 -12.70 7.42 -7.77
CA PHE A 315 -12.47 8.56 -6.88
C PHE A 315 -11.98 9.81 -7.64
N GLY A 316 -12.24 11.00 -7.07
CA GLY A 316 -11.80 12.27 -7.68
C GLY A 316 -12.37 12.45 -9.08
N TYR A 317 -11.48 12.62 -10.07
CA TYR A 317 -11.83 12.85 -11.48
C TYR A 317 -11.36 11.69 -12.38
N TRP A 318 -11.26 10.48 -11.83
CA TRP A 318 -10.68 9.34 -12.54
C TRP A 318 -11.64 8.60 -13.48
N ASN A 319 -12.93 8.96 -13.50
CA ASN A 319 -13.86 8.39 -14.46
C ASN A 319 -13.46 8.79 -15.89
N GLY A 320 -13.75 7.93 -16.86
CA GLY A 320 -13.65 8.31 -18.26
C GLY A 320 -15.00 8.76 -18.86
N ALA A 321 -15.09 8.65 -20.19
CA ALA A 321 -16.32 8.80 -20.96
C ALA A 321 -16.32 7.90 -22.21
N ASN A 322 -17.48 7.65 -22.80
CA ASN A 322 -17.61 7.11 -24.15
C ASN A 322 -18.07 8.19 -25.15
N SER A 323 -18.07 7.85 -26.45
CA SER A 323 -18.52 8.71 -27.55
C SER A 323 -19.72 8.08 -28.29
N PRO A 324 -20.80 8.82 -28.63
CA PRO A 324 -21.10 10.24 -28.32
C PRO A 324 -20.96 10.57 -26.84
N TYR A 325 -20.67 11.83 -26.49
CA TYR A 325 -20.08 12.14 -25.17
C TYR A 325 -21.00 11.75 -24.01
N ALA A 326 -20.63 10.69 -23.30
CA ALA A 326 -21.33 10.16 -22.15
C ALA A 326 -20.32 9.81 -21.04
N PRO A 327 -20.23 10.61 -19.97
CA PRO A 327 -19.30 10.34 -18.88
C PRO A 327 -19.80 9.20 -17.98
N GLN A 328 -18.91 8.27 -17.62
CA GLN A 328 -19.22 7.23 -16.65
C GLN A 328 -19.32 7.81 -15.23
N PRO A 329 -20.15 7.23 -14.34
CA PRO A 329 -20.33 7.76 -13.00
C PRO A 329 -19.15 7.48 -12.06
N THR A 330 -19.26 8.05 -10.87
CA THR A 330 -18.29 7.85 -9.78
C THR A 330 -18.29 6.40 -9.30
N SER A 331 -19.48 5.80 -9.16
CA SER A 331 -19.55 4.38 -8.82
C SER A 331 -19.02 3.55 -9.98
N TYR A 332 -18.20 2.56 -9.65
CA TYR A 332 -17.82 1.49 -10.55
C TYR A 332 -18.24 0.16 -9.93
N ASP A 333 -19.43 0.11 -9.30
CA ASP A 333 -20.00 -1.12 -8.73
C ASP A 333 -20.06 -2.25 -9.79
N TYR A 334 -20.44 -1.86 -11.01
CA TYR A 334 -20.47 -2.72 -12.20
C TYR A 334 -21.51 -3.85 -12.13
N ASP A 335 -22.33 -3.95 -11.08
CA ASP A 335 -23.07 -5.18 -10.76
C ASP A 335 -22.11 -6.38 -10.63
N ALA A 336 -20.93 -6.13 -10.08
CA ALA A 336 -19.88 -7.12 -9.89
C ALA A 336 -20.23 -8.14 -8.78
N LEU A 337 -19.36 -9.14 -8.59
CA LEU A 337 -19.56 -10.15 -7.56
C LEU A 337 -19.46 -9.55 -6.15
N LEU A 338 -18.54 -8.61 -5.96
CA LEU A 338 -18.53 -7.75 -4.79
C LEU A 338 -19.03 -6.37 -5.18
N THR A 339 -19.90 -5.80 -4.35
CA THR A 339 -20.40 -4.42 -4.55
C THR A 339 -19.24 -3.40 -4.50
N GLU A 340 -19.53 -2.15 -4.83
CA GLU A 340 -18.59 -1.02 -4.70
C GLU A 340 -17.88 -0.99 -3.33
N ALA A 341 -18.60 -1.28 -2.24
CA ALA A 341 -18.05 -1.30 -0.88
C ALA A 341 -17.43 -2.65 -0.46
N GLY A 342 -17.38 -3.63 -1.38
CA GLY A 342 -16.82 -4.95 -1.14
C GLY A 342 -17.77 -5.91 -0.42
N ASP A 343 -19.08 -5.72 -0.54
CA ASP A 343 -20.07 -6.59 0.12
C ASP A 343 -20.29 -7.88 -0.68
N LEU A 344 -20.55 -8.98 0.03
CA LEU A 344 -20.84 -10.28 -0.58
C LEU A 344 -22.25 -10.29 -1.17
N THR A 345 -22.38 -10.60 -2.46
CA THR A 345 -23.67 -10.65 -3.18
C THR A 345 -24.14 -12.09 -3.39
N GLU A 346 -25.39 -12.28 -3.82
CA GLU A 346 -25.87 -13.58 -4.30
C GLU A 346 -25.05 -14.09 -5.49
N LYS A 347 -24.62 -13.18 -6.38
CA LYS A 347 -23.77 -13.49 -7.53
C LYS A 347 -22.41 -14.03 -7.11
N TYR A 348 -21.81 -13.49 -6.04
CA TYR A 348 -20.58 -14.01 -5.44
C TYR A 348 -20.71 -15.49 -5.06
N PHE A 349 -21.76 -15.84 -4.30
CA PHE A 349 -21.95 -17.21 -3.84
C PHE A 349 -22.27 -18.17 -4.99
N ALA A 350 -23.09 -17.75 -5.94
CA ALA A 350 -23.44 -18.56 -7.11
C ALA A 350 -22.22 -18.85 -8.00
N VAL A 351 -21.36 -17.85 -8.25
CA VAL A 351 -20.10 -18.07 -8.98
C VAL A 351 -19.14 -18.97 -8.20
N ARG A 352 -19.02 -18.77 -6.89
CA ARG A 352 -18.20 -19.63 -6.01
C ARG A 352 -18.65 -21.09 -6.09
N ASP A 353 -19.95 -21.35 -6.14
CA ASP A 353 -20.50 -22.70 -6.27
C ASP A 353 -20.16 -23.33 -7.62
N VAL A 354 -20.16 -22.55 -8.71
CA VAL A 354 -19.67 -23.03 -10.01
C VAL A 354 -18.18 -23.39 -9.95
N ILE A 355 -17.34 -22.50 -9.40
CA ILE A 355 -15.90 -22.75 -9.28
C ILE A 355 -15.62 -24.03 -8.47
N LYS A 356 -16.39 -24.26 -7.41
CA LYS A 356 -16.30 -25.45 -6.54
C LYS A 356 -16.51 -26.77 -7.30
N MET A 357 -17.25 -26.76 -8.41
CA MET A 357 -17.43 -27.95 -9.25
C MET A 357 -16.12 -28.38 -9.96
N TYR A 358 -15.19 -27.44 -10.18
CA TYR A 358 -13.99 -27.67 -11.01
C TYR A 358 -12.68 -27.61 -10.23
N LYS A 359 -12.68 -27.17 -8.97
CA LYS A 359 -11.51 -27.15 -8.09
C LYS A 359 -11.90 -27.14 -6.63
N LYS A 360 -11.00 -27.61 -5.77
CA LYS A 360 -11.12 -27.39 -4.32
C LYS A 360 -10.98 -25.89 -4.04
N ILE A 361 -11.94 -25.36 -3.29
CA ILE A 361 -11.91 -23.98 -2.78
C ILE A 361 -11.33 -23.95 -1.36
N PRO A 362 -10.80 -22.80 -0.88
CA PRO A 362 -10.29 -22.69 0.47
C PRO A 362 -11.36 -23.01 1.54
N ASP A 363 -10.93 -23.72 2.58
CA ASP A 363 -11.73 -24.00 3.77
C ASP A 363 -11.75 -22.74 4.68
N GLY A 364 -12.87 -22.49 5.38
CA GLY A 364 -13.00 -21.37 6.32
C GLY A 364 -14.12 -20.39 5.97
N VAL A 365 -14.22 -19.34 6.78
CA VAL A 365 -15.27 -18.31 6.66
C VAL A 365 -14.78 -17.17 5.77
N VAL A 366 -15.63 -16.76 4.82
CA VAL A 366 -15.37 -15.59 3.98
C VAL A 366 -15.39 -14.34 4.87
N PRO A 367 -14.42 -13.40 4.74
CA PRO A 367 -14.49 -12.14 5.46
C PRO A 367 -15.85 -11.46 5.22
N PRO A 368 -16.52 -10.94 6.26
CA PRO A 368 -17.87 -10.41 6.12
C PRO A 368 -17.90 -9.11 5.31
N SER A 369 -19.09 -8.74 4.84
CA SER A 369 -19.36 -7.36 4.38
C SER A 369 -19.05 -6.37 5.50
N THR A 370 -18.47 -5.21 5.16
CA THR A 370 -18.13 -4.21 6.19
C THR A 370 -19.41 -3.63 6.79
N PRO A 371 -19.43 -3.36 8.11
CA PRO A 371 -20.59 -2.72 8.71
C PRO A 371 -20.76 -1.30 8.12
N LYS A 372 -22.02 -0.89 7.93
CA LYS A 372 -22.38 0.43 7.41
C LYS A 372 -23.11 1.22 8.49
N PHE A 373 -22.75 2.48 8.69
CA PHE A 373 -23.38 3.34 9.70
C PHE A 373 -23.98 4.60 9.11
N ALA A 374 -25.24 4.88 9.45
CA ALA A 374 -25.91 6.12 9.06
C ALA A 374 -25.62 7.20 10.11
N TYR A 375 -24.62 8.05 9.85
CA TYR A 375 -24.24 9.15 10.76
C TYR A 375 -25.29 10.27 10.89
N GLY A 376 -26.34 10.25 10.06
CA GLY A 376 -27.40 11.25 10.06
C GLY A 376 -27.09 12.48 9.20
N PRO A 377 -28.01 13.46 9.18
CA PRO A 377 -27.86 14.67 8.37
C PRO A 377 -26.75 15.58 8.92
N VAL A 378 -26.00 16.19 8.01
CA VAL A 378 -24.99 17.21 8.33
C VAL A 378 -25.44 18.54 7.74
N GLU A 379 -25.56 19.57 8.59
CA GLU A 379 -25.91 20.91 8.13
C GLU A 379 -24.74 21.55 7.37
N MET A 380 -25.02 22.02 6.15
CA MET A 380 -24.03 22.63 5.28
C MET A 380 -24.20 24.15 5.25
N LYS A 381 -23.13 24.89 5.53
CA LYS A 381 -23.10 26.35 5.51
C LYS A 381 -22.44 26.85 4.25
N LYS A 382 -23.04 27.85 3.60
CA LYS A 382 -22.44 28.55 2.46
C LYS A 382 -21.13 29.20 2.90
N LEU A 383 -20.03 28.90 2.20
CA LEU A 383 -18.72 29.50 2.47
C LEU A 383 -18.47 30.68 1.52
N ARG A 384 -18.17 30.39 0.25
CA ARG A 384 -17.82 31.38 -0.78
C ARG A 384 -18.20 30.86 -2.16
N THR A 385 -18.47 31.75 -3.10
CA THR A 385 -18.63 31.35 -4.51
C THR A 385 -17.26 31.07 -5.14
N VAL A 386 -17.24 30.33 -6.26
CA VAL A 386 -15.98 30.04 -6.97
C VAL A 386 -15.32 31.33 -7.46
N SER A 387 -16.09 32.24 -8.07
CA SER A 387 -15.60 33.53 -8.56
C SER A 387 -15.07 34.43 -7.44
N GLU A 388 -15.67 34.37 -6.25
CA GLU A 388 -15.15 35.10 -5.09
C GLU A 388 -13.85 34.53 -4.54
N SER A 389 -13.45 33.30 -4.91
CA SER A 389 -12.33 32.57 -4.30
C SER A 389 -11.12 32.45 -5.24
N LEU A 390 -11.06 33.24 -6.32
CA LEU A 390 -9.98 33.14 -7.31
C LEU A 390 -8.59 33.45 -6.75
N ASP A 391 -8.52 34.32 -5.74
CA ASP A 391 -7.31 34.63 -4.97
C ASP A 391 -6.74 33.41 -4.24
N ILE A 392 -7.60 32.45 -3.88
CA ILE A 392 -7.23 31.22 -3.18
C ILE A 392 -7.04 30.07 -4.15
N LEU A 393 -7.89 29.99 -5.18
CA LEU A 393 -7.93 28.86 -6.11
C LEU A 393 -6.89 28.94 -7.21
N SER A 394 -6.47 30.15 -7.62
CA SER A 394 -5.59 30.35 -8.76
C SER A 394 -4.21 30.82 -8.31
N PHE A 395 -3.41 29.91 -7.74
CA PHE A 395 -2.08 30.23 -7.18
C PHE A 395 -1.12 30.87 -8.20
N SER A 396 -1.20 30.46 -9.46
CA SER A 396 -0.36 30.98 -10.55
C SER A 396 -0.87 32.30 -11.14
N GLY A 397 -2.04 32.77 -10.70
CA GLY A 397 -2.74 33.92 -11.29
C GLY A 397 -3.37 33.63 -12.67
N PRO A 398 -4.12 34.60 -13.22
CA PRO A 398 -4.76 34.45 -14.51
C PRO A 398 -3.78 34.54 -15.70
N VAL A 399 -4.13 33.85 -16.78
CA VAL A 399 -3.46 33.97 -18.09
C VAL A 399 -4.37 34.74 -19.05
N LYS A 400 -3.84 35.81 -19.67
CA LYS A 400 -4.55 36.56 -20.71
C LYS A 400 -4.25 35.98 -22.08
N SER A 401 -5.27 35.85 -22.92
CA SER A 401 -5.16 35.34 -24.29
C SER A 401 -6.20 35.98 -25.20
N PRO A 402 -5.90 36.26 -26.49
CA PRO A 402 -6.90 36.73 -27.44
C PRO A 402 -8.08 35.74 -27.64
N TYR A 403 -7.82 34.44 -27.55
CA TYR A 403 -8.77 33.35 -27.72
C TYR A 403 -8.72 32.38 -26.53
N PRO A 404 -9.76 31.54 -26.30
CA PRO A 404 -9.76 30.59 -25.19
C PRO A 404 -8.58 29.60 -25.27
N LEU A 405 -8.09 29.19 -24.10
CA LEU A 405 -7.06 28.16 -23.95
C LEU A 405 -7.66 26.89 -23.38
N THR A 406 -7.19 25.73 -23.83
CA THR A 406 -7.59 24.43 -23.30
C THR A 406 -6.97 24.14 -21.93
N PHE A 407 -7.50 23.13 -21.25
CA PHE A 407 -6.98 22.63 -19.97
C PHE A 407 -5.48 22.28 -20.05
N VAL A 408 -5.09 21.60 -21.13
CA VAL A 408 -3.71 21.13 -21.32
C VAL A 408 -2.75 22.28 -21.58
N GLU A 409 -3.19 23.35 -22.26
CA GLU A 409 -2.40 24.57 -22.48
C GLU A 409 -2.11 25.32 -21.17
N LEU A 410 -2.98 25.22 -20.17
CA LEU A 410 -2.73 25.74 -18.82
C LEU A 410 -2.12 24.72 -17.85
N ASN A 411 -1.66 23.57 -18.34
CA ASN A 411 -1.11 22.49 -17.50
C ASN A 411 -2.08 21.95 -16.43
N GLN A 412 -3.38 22.08 -16.64
CA GLN A 412 -4.39 21.52 -15.75
C GLN A 412 -4.96 20.22 -16.34
N ALA A 413 -4.88 19.13 -15.60
CA ALA A 413 -5.37 17.83 -16.07
C ALA A 413 -6.88 17.62 -15.81
N PHE A 414 -7.37 18.01 -14.64
CA PHE A 414 -8.68 17.64 -14.10
C PHE A 414 -9.43 18.84 -13.50
N GLY A 415 -10.67 18.61 -13.06
CA GLY A 415 -11.46 19.59 -12.32
C GLY A 415 -12.03 20.70 -13.20
N PHE A 416 -11.83 21.96 -12.78
CA PHE A 416 -12.55 23.11 -13.29
C PHE A 416 -11.63 24.24 -13.69
N MET A 417 -11.97 24.98 -14.75
CA MET A 417 -11.29 26.21 -15.13
C MET A 417 -12.29 27.34 -15.30
N LEU A 418 -11.92 28.56 -14.90
CA LEU A 418 -12.75 29.74 -15.09
C LEU A 418 -12.24 30.54 -16.30
N TYR A 419 -13.14 30.81 -17.23
CA TYR A 419 -12.88 31.68 -18.38
C TYR A 419 -13.65 32.99 -18.20
N GLN A 420 -12.94 34.12 -18.30
CA GLN A 420 -13.50 35.44 -18.13
C GLN A 420 -13.30 36.29 -19.38
N THR A 421 -14.34 37.01 -19.79
CA THR A 421 -14.28 38.08 -20.79
C THR A 421 -15.35 39.13 -20.46
N THR A 422 -15.60 40.09 -21.34
CA THR A 422 -16.63 41.14 -21.17
C THR A 422 -17.60 41.15 -22.34
N LEU A 423 -18.86 41.52 -22.09
CA LEU A 423 -19.82 41.76 -23.17
C LEU A 423 -19.36 42.94 -24.04
N PRO A 424 -19.17 42.77 -25.37
CA PRO A 424 -18.72 43.86 -26.24
C PRO A 424 -19.82 44.88 -26.55
N ILE A 425 -21.09 44.49 -26.38
CA ILE A 425 -22.28 45.30 -26.70
C ILE A 425 -23.32 45.20 -25.57
N ASP A 426 -24.28 46.12 -25.56
CA ASP A 426 -25.44 46.05 -24.67
C ASP A 426 -26.41 44.94 -25.13
N CYS A 427 -26.51 43.88 -24.33
CA CYS A 427 -27.47 42.79 -24.51
C CYS A 427 -28.77 43.08 -23.74
N SER A 428 -29.45 44.16 -24.13
CA SER A 428 -30.75 44.54 -23.53
C SER A 428 -31.89 43.58 -23.92
N LYS A 429 -31.75 42.91 -25.07
CA LYS A 429 -32.58 41.77 -25.48
C LYS A 429 -31.78 40.46 -25.30
N PRO A 430 -32.45 39.34 -25.00
CA PRO A 430 -31.81 38.03 -24.94
C PRO A 430 -30.97 37.79 -26.21
N THR A 431 -29.66 37.68 -26.04
CA THR A 431 -28.69 37.53 -27.13
C THR A 431 -28.02 36.16 -27.03
N PRO A 432 -27.95 35.35 -28.11
CA PRO A 432 -27.37 34.02 -28.03
C PRO A 432 -25.87 34.03 -27.74
N LEU A 433 -25.43 33.44 -26.64
CA LEU A 433 -24.04 33.03 -26.39
C LEU A 433 -23.90 31.57 -26.84
N SER A 434 -23.07 31.32 -27.85
CA SER A 434 -23.02 30.01 -28.52
C SER A 434 -21.61 29.47 -28.70
N SER A 435 -21.48 28.15 -28.73
CA SER A 435 -20.30 27.43 -29.19
C SER A 435 -20.62 26.76 -30.54
N PRO A 436 -20.42 27.46 -31.67
CA PRO A 436 -20.91 27.01 -32.98
C PRO A 436 -20.31 25.68 -33.45
N PHE A 437 -19.11 25.34 -32.94
CA PHE A 437 -18.43 24.08 -33.24
C PHE A 437 -18.46 23.09 -32.09
N ASN A 438 -19.45 23.20 -31.18
CA ASN A 438 -19.61 22.28 -30.04
C ASN A 438 -18.33 22.18 -29.17
N GLY A 439 -17.65 23.30 -28.96
CA GLY A 439 -16.34 23.37 -28.31
C GLY A 439 -16.36 23.61 -26.81
N VAL A 440 -17.49 23.40 -26.14
CA VAL A 440 -17.54 23.36 -24.67
C VAL A 440 -17.28 21.93 -24.24
N HIS A 441 -16.07 21.65 -23.76
CA HIS A 441 -15.64 20.31 -23.32
C HIS A 441 -15.44 20.31 -21.79
N ASP A 442 -16.43 19.95 -20.98
CA ASP A 442 -17.69 19.29 -21.39
C ASP A 442 -18.95 20.03 -20.96
N ARG A 443 -18.87 20.78 -19.85
CA ARG A 443 -20.01 21.54 -19.34
C ARG A 443 -19.56 22.87 -18.79
N ALA A 444 -20.32 23.92 -19.07
CA ALA A 444 -19.98 25.28 -18.70
C ALA A 444 -21.13 25.99 -17.99
N TYR A 445 -20.86 26.47 -16.78
CA TYR A 445 -21.78 27.27 -15.97
C TYR A 445 -21.52 28.75 -16.23
N VAL A 446 -22.50 29.45 -16.84
CA VAL A 446 -22.33 30.83 -17.31
C VAL A 446 -22.99 31.81 -16.34
N THR A 447 -22.24 32.84 -15.95
CA THR A 447 -22.75 33.98 -15.17
C THR A 447 -22.34 35.31 -15.81
N ILE A 448 -23.21 36.32 -15.70
CA ILE A 448 -22.99 37.70 -16.14
C ILE A 448 -23.07 38.60 -14.90
N ASP A 449 -21.97 39.24 -14.51
CA ASP A 449 -21.85 40.04 -13.27
C ASP A 449 -22.39 39.31 -12.02
N GLY A 450 -22.20 37.98 -11.97
CA GLY A 450 -22.69 37.11 -10.89
C GLY A 450 -24.16 36.66 -11.03
N VAL A 451 -24.91 37.14 -12.01
CA VAL A 451 -26.24 36.59 -12.29
C VAL A 451 -26.11 35.35 -13.16
N VAL A 452 -26.73 34.25 -12.76
CA VAL A 452 -26.67 33.00 -13.54
C VAL A 452 -27.44 33.17 -14.84
N ALA A 453 -26.79 32.89 -15.96
CA ALA A 453 -27.37 33.01 -17.29
C ALA A 453 -27.81 31.65 -17.87
N GLY A 454 -27.09 30.57 -17.56
CA GLY A 454 -27.45 29.24 -18.03
C GLY A 454 -26.27 28.27 -18.06
N ILE A 455 -26.48 27.12 -18.70
CA ILE A 455 -25.50 26.05 -18.85
C ILE A 455 -25.31 25.75 -20.33
N LEU A 456 -24.07 25.72 -20.79
CA LEU A 456 -23.71 25.10 -22.07
C LEU A 456 -23.19 23.68 -21.81
N GLU A 457 -23.53 22.73 -22.67
CA GLU A 457 -23.19 21.32 -22.50
C GLU A 457 -22.87 20.67 -23.85
N ARG A 458 -21.75 19.95 -23.90
CA ARG A 458 -21.29 19.19 -25.07
C ARG A 458 -22.40 18.29 -25.61
N ASP A 459 -22.58 18.30 -26.93
CA ASP A 459 -23.57 17.51 -27.68
C ASP A 459 -25.06 17.80 -27.35
N LYS A 460 -25.37 18.58 -26.31
CA LYS A 460 -26.75 18.81 -25.84
C LYS A 460 -27.21 20.27 -25.93
N ALA A 461 -26.43 21.20 -25.42
CA ALA A 461 -26.80 22.61 -25.28
C ALA A 461 -25.64 23.52 -25.70
N ILE A 462 -25.53 23.79 -27.01
CA ILE A 462 -24.45 24.60 -27.56
C ILE A 462 -24.74 26.11 -27.58
N SER A 463 -25.94 26.54 -27.18
CA SER A 463 -26.35 27.94 -27.17
C SER A 463 -27.29 28.23 -26.01
N ILE A 464 -27.08 29.38 -25.35
CA ILE A 464 -27.98 29.94 -24.33
C ILE A 464 -28.18 31.43 -24.61
N ASN A 465 -29.30 32.00 -24.15
CA ASN A 465 -29.50 33.44 -24.25
C ASN A 465 -28.96 34.15 -23.01
N VAL A 466 -28.23 35.24 -23.22
CA VAL A 466 -27.68 36.09 -22.16
C VAL A 466 -28.20 37.53 -22.27
N THR A 467 -28.23 38.24 -21.14
CA THR A 467 -28.56 39.66 -21.05
C THR A 467 -27.57 40.37 -20.14
N GLY A 468 -27.23 41.63 -20.44
CA GLY A 468 -26.25 42.40 -19.68
C GLY A 468 -25.87 43.71 -20.39
N LYS A 469 -25.07 44.55 -19.74
CA LYS A 469 -24.56 45.79 -20.33
C LYS A 469 -23.21 45.57 -20.99
N ALA A 470 -22.85 46.42 -21.94
CA ALA A 470 -21.50 46.46 -22.49
C ALA A 470 -20.49 46.65 -21.34
N GLY A 471 -19.43 45.86 -21.34
CA GLY A 471 -18.42 45.83 -20.28
C GLY A 471 -18.75 44.91 -19.09
N SER A 472 -19.98 44.38 -18.96
CA SER A 472 -20.30 43.37 -17.94
C SER A 472 -19.40 42.15 -18.08
N HIS A 473 -18.96 41.60 -16.94
CA HIS A 473 -18.09 40.43 -16.90
C HIS A 473 -18.89 39.16 -17.18
N ILE A 474 -18.42 38.40 -18.17
CA ILE A 474 -18.85 37.03 -18.43
C ILE A 474 -17.89 36.11 -17.69
N HIS A 475 -18.41 35.29 -16.78
CA HIS A 475 -17.65 34.20 -16.18
C HIS A 475 -18.24 32.86 -16.62
N ILE A 476 -17.38 31.99 -17.15
CA ILE A 476 -17.73 30.67 -17.67
C ILE A 476 -16.87 29.65 -16.92
N LEU A 477 -17.46 28.96 -15.95
CA LEU A 477 -16.80 27.88 -15.23
C LEU A 477 -16.97 26.59 -16.04
N VAL A 478 -15.88 26.07 -16.60
CA VAL A 478 -15.91 24.85 -17.41
C VAL A 478 -15.40 23.67 -16.60
N GLU A 479 -16.13 22.56 -16.65
CA GLU A 479 -15.81 21.29 -16.03
C GLU A 479 -15.27 20.29 -17.05
N ASN A 480 -14.17 19.64 -16.70
CA ASN A 480 -13.77 18.38 -17.33
C ASN A 480 -14.56 17.24 -16.67
N MET A 481 -15.54 16.67 -17.38
CA MET A 481 -16.40 15.60 -16.85
C MET A 481 -15.80 14.19 -17.03
N GLY A 482 -14.54 14.10 -17.48
CA GLY A 482 -13.82 12.84 -17.77
C GLY A 482 -13.51 12.73 -19.26
N ARG A 483 -12.25 12.41 -19.60
CA ARG A 483 -11.82 12.20 -20.99
C ARG A 483 -12.36 10.90 -21.56
N VAL A 484 -12.72 10.94 -22.84
CA VAL A 484 -13.11 9.75 -23.59
C VAL A 484 -12.01 8.68 -23.49
N ASN A 485 -12.40 7.47 -23.11
CA ASN A 485 -11.49 6.37 -22.82
C ASN A 485 -11.47 5.26 -23.88
N TYR A 486 -12.39 5.27 -24.84
CA TYR A 486 -12.53 4.24 -25.87
C TYR A 486 -12.86 4.85 -27.24
N GLY A 487 -12.44 4.16 -28.30
CA GLY A 487 -12.68 4.55 -29.69
C GLY A 487 -11.70 5.61 -30.23
N LYS A 488 -12.08 6.27 -31.33
CA LYS A 488 -11.21 7.22 -32.04
C LYS A 488 -11.06 8.59 -31.35
N GLY A 489 -11.95 8.92 -30.42
CA GLY A 489 -12.05 10.24 -29.78
C GLY A 489 -11.21 10.42 -28.52
N ILE A 490 -10.24 9.54 -28.25
CA ILE A 490 -9.46 9.54 -27.00
C ILE A 490 -8.46 10.70 -26.87
N ASN A 491 -8.16 11.41 -27.96
CA ASN A 491 -7.39 12.66 -27.95
C ASN A 491 -8.27 13.85 -27.50
N ASP A 492 -8.93 13.68 -26.37
CA ASP A 492 -10.01 14.54 -25.89
C ASP A 492 -9.48 15.74 -25.09
N PHE A 493 -9.29 16.87 -25.79
CA PHE A 493 -9.02 18.16 -25.14
C PHE A 493 -10.23 18.61 -24.32
N LYS A 494 -9.95 19.32 -23.24
CA LYS A 494 -10.96 19.82 -22.28
C LYS A 494 -10.87 21.34 -22.16
N GLY A 495 -11.95 21.96 -21.70
CA GLY A 495 -12.12 23.41 -21.64
C GLY A 495 -12.91 23.95 -22.82
N LEU A 496 -12.67 25.21 -23.15
CA LEU A 496 -13.16 25.81 -24.39
C LEU A 496 -12.18 25.46 -25.52
N VAL A 497 -12.52 24.45 -26.33
CA VAL A 497 -11.67 23.94 -27.42
C VAL A 497 -11.90 24.65 -28.75
N SER A 498 -12.94 25.49 -28.83
CA SER A 498 -13.18 26.43 -29.92
C SER A 498 -13.78 27.74 -29.39
N ASN A 499 -13.83 28.76 -30.25
CA ASN A 499 -14.31 30.09 -29.85
C ASN A 499 -15.81 30.08 -29.50
N LEU A 500 -16.19 30.96 -28.57
CA LEU A 500 -17.58 31.29 -28.31
C LEU A 500 -17.98 32.54 -29.11
N THR A 501 -19.24 32.60 -29.51
CA THR A 501 -19.84 33.75 -30.18
C THR A 501 -20.95 34.37 -29.35
N LEU A 502 -21.11 35.68 -29.44
CA LEU A 502 -22.27 36.42 -28.96
C LEU A 502 -23.04 36.92 -30.19
N GLY A 503 -24.19 36.33 -30.46
CA GLY A 503 -24.82 36.43 -31.78
C GLY A 503 -23.90 35.86 -32.85
N ALA A 504 -23.56 36.68 -33.85
CA ALA A 504 -22.64 36.32 -34.92
C ALA A 504 -21.17 36.64 -34.61
N ASP A 505 -20.89 37.42 -33.56
CA ASP A 505 -19.57 37.98 -33.30
C ASP A 505 -18.75 37.06 -32.38
N THR A 506 -17.48 36.85 -32.73
CA THR A 506 -16.56 36.03 -31.93
C THR A 506 -16.09 36.79 -30.69
N LEU A 507 -16.22 36.17 -29.51
CA LEU A 507 -15.70 36.73 -28.26
C LEU A 507 -14.18 36.57 -28.16
N THR A 508 -13.51 37.66 -27.81
CA THR A 508 -12.05 37.74 -27.67
C THR A 508 -11.65 38.28 -26.29
N ASN A 509 -10.36 38.50 -26.06
CA ASN A 509 -9.80 39.08 -24.83
C ASN A 509 -10.11 38.29 -23.56
N TRP A 510 -9.73 37.01 -23.59
CA TRP A 510 -9.96 36.08 -22.50
C TRP A 510 -8.94 36.24 -21.38
N THR A 511 -9.42 36.13 -20.15
CA THR A 511 -8.64 35.96 -18.93
C THR A 511 -9.02 34.60 -18.34
N VAL A 512 -8.07 33.67 -18.29
CA VAL A 512 -8.32 32.27 -17.95
C VAL A 512 -7.63 31.91 -16.65
N TYR A 513 -8.35 31.27 -15.73
CA TYR A 513 -7.88 30.85 -14.42
C TYR A 513 -7.86 29.33 -14.33
N SER A 514 -6.67 28.77 -14.10
CA SER A 514 -6.53 27.41 -13.58
C SER A 514 -6.93 27.40 -12.10
N LEU A 515 -7.70 26.38 -11.68
CA LEU A 515 -8.26 26.30 -10.32
C LEU A 515 -7.74 25.06 -9.58
N SER A 516 -6.86 25.27 -8.60
CA SER A 516 -6.36 24.25 -7.68
C SER A 516 -7.35 23.96 -6.54
N ILE A 517 -8.57 23.52 -6.91
CA ILE A 517 -9.64 23.25 -5.94
C ILE A 517 -9.21 22.22 -4.91
N ASP A 518 -8.68 21.07 -5.33
CA ASP A 518 -8.33 19.99 -4.40
C ASP A 518 -7.27 20.41 -3.38
N GLU A 519 -6.31 21.25 -3.77
CA GLU A 519 -5.28 21.75 -2.85
C GLU A 519 -5.86 22.76 -1.87
N ALA A 520 -6.63 23.75 -2.36
CA ALA A 520 -7.27 24.74 -1.52
C ALA A 520 -8.25 24.12 -0.52
N VAL A 521 -8.99 23.10 -0.96
CA VAL A 521 -9.89 22.35 -0.10
C VAL A 521 -9.18 21.19 0.59
N ARG A 522 -7.92 20.82 0.35
CA ARG A 522 -7.19 19.93 1.27
C ARG A 522 -6.64 20.74 2.43
N ASP A 523 -6.05 21.90 2.12
CA ASP A 523 -5.29 22.73 3.04
C ASP A 523 -6.17 23.63 3.92
N GLY A 524 -7.50 23.60 3.71
CA GLY A 524 -8.46 24.29 4.58
C GLY A 524 -8.68 25.76 4.25
N LEU A 525 -8.05 26.26 3.19
CA LEU A 525 -8.05 27.67 2.81
C LEU A 525 -9.47 28.21 2.58
N ILE A 526 -10.32 27.43 1.90
CA ILE A 526 -11.73 27.80 1.64
C ILE A 526 -12.55 27.88 2.94
N TRP A 527 -12.30 26.95 3.87
CA TRP A 527 -13.00 26.92 5.16
C TRP A 527 -12.59 28.10 6.03
N GLU A 528 -11.29 28.32 6.20
CA GLU A 528 -10.76 29.43 7.00
C GLU A 528 -11.24 30.79 6.47
N ALA A 529 -11.23 30.97 5.15
CA ALA A 529 -11.70 32.21 4.54
C ALA A 529 -13.22 32.40 4.68
N GLY A 530 -14.00 31.31 4.59
CA GLY A 530 -15.45 31.34 4.79
C GLY A 530 -15.86 31.69 6.22
N VAL A 531 -15.21 31.08 7.22
CA VAL A 531 -15.51 31.33 8.65
C VAL A 531 -15.19 32.77 9.06
N ARG A 532 -14.08 33.35 8.58
CA ARG A 532 -13.73 34.78 8.83
C ARG A 532 -14.77 35.77 8.28
N ARG A 533 -15.50 35.40 7.22
CA ARG A 533 -16.56 36.24 6.63
C ARG A 533 -17.91 36.04 7.30
N ALA A 534 -18.22 34.82 7.75
CA ALA A 534 -19.44 34.56 8.52
C ALA A 534 -19.48 35.36 9.84
N SER A 535 -18.33 35.68 10.44
CA SER A 535 -18.25 36.59 11.60
C SER A 535 -18.49 38.07 11.29
N SER A 536 -18.62 38.47 10.02
CA SER A 536 -18.81 39.87 9.60
C SER A 536 -20.11 40.17 8.84
N SER A 537 -20.95 39.18 8.54
CA SER A 537 -22.25 39.39 7.89
C SER A 537 -23.36 38.49 8.44
N ALA A 538 -24.30 39.09 9.17
CA ALA A 538 -25.44 38.42 9.81
C ALA A 538 -26.76 38.63 9.05
N ASN A 539 -26.78 38.45 7.73
CA ASN A 539 -28.03 38.48 6.97
C ASN A 539 -28.41 37.08 6.47
N PRO A 540 -29.66 36.63 6.71
CA PRO A 540 -30.15 35.35 6.22
C PRO A 540 -30.19 35.36 4.69
N SER A 541 -29.78 34.24 4.09
CA SER A 541 -29.79 34.06 2.64
C SER A 541 -31.23 33.90 2.13
N PRO A 542 -31.60 34.48 0.97
CA PRO A 542 -32.89 34.23 0.34
C PRO A 542 -33.05 32.74 -0.05
N PRO A 543 -34.30 32.27 -0.26
CA PRO A 543 -34.56 30.89 -0.67
C PRO A 543 -33.82 30.52 -1.97
N PRO A 544 -33.44 29.24 -2.15
CA PRO A 544 -32.62 28.81 -3.27
C PRO A 544 -33.36 29.06 -4.60
N ALA A 545 -32.72 29.83 -5.49
CA ALA A 545 -33.16 29.99 -6.87
C ALA A 545 -33.04 28.64 -7.62
N ALA A 546 -33.80 28.48 -8.71
CA ALA A 546 -33.76 27.27 -9.55
C ALA A 546 -32.37 26.96 -10.13
N LEU A 547 -31.51 27.98 -10.27
CA LEU A 547 -30.08 27.86 -10.52
C LEU A 547 -29.33 28.88 -9.66
N SER A 548 -28.27 28.44 -8.98
CA SER A 548 -27.40 29.29 -8.16
C SER A 548 -25.98 29.34 -8.73
N GLN A 549 -25.20 30.36 -8.34
CA GLN A 549 -23.78 30.40 -8.69
C GLN A 549 -23.04 29.17 -8.11
N PRO A 550 -22.03 28.63 -8.82
CA PRO A 550 -21.13 27.61 -8.27
C PRO A 550 -20.51 28.08 -6.95
N THR A 551 -20.72 27.31 -5.88
CA THR A 551 -20.44 27.74 -4.51
C THR A 551 -19.93 26.60 -3.64
N PHE A 552 -18.91 26.88 -2.82
CA PHE A 552 -18.47 25.97 -1.77
C PHE A 552 -19.38 26.06 -0.54
N TYR A 553 -19.79 24.89 -0.05
CA TYR A 553 -20.47 24.74 1.23
C TYR A 553 -19.62 23.85 2.15
N GLY A 554 -19.67 24.10 3.45
CA GLY A 554 -18.94 23.32 4.45
C GLY A 554 -19.81 22.98 5.65
N GLY A 555 -19.64 21.77 6.16
CA GLY A 555 -20.30 21.27 7.36
C GLY A 555 -19.35 20.39 8.16
N THR A 556 -19.68 20.16 9.43
CA THR A 556 -18.88 19.31 10.33
C THR A 556 -19.81 18.42 11.14
N PHE A 557 -19.41 17.17 11.33
CA PHE A 557 -20.05 16.23 12.24
C PHE A 557 -18.99 15.54 13.09
N GLN A 558 -19.39 15.01 14.24
CA GLN A 558 -18.48 14.36 15.17
C GLN A 558 -18.78 12.86 15.21
N ILE A 559 -17.71 12.06 15.21
CA ILE A 559 -17.77 10.63 15.48
C ILE A 559 -17.11 10.43 16.84
N PRO A 560 -17.79 9.79 17.82
CA PRO A 560 -17.22 9.58 19.14
C PRO A 560 -15.98 8.68 19.09
N ASP A 561 -14.95 9.08 19.82
CA ASP A 561 -13.75 8.26 20.02
C ASP A 561 -14.00 7.15 21.05
N GLY A 562 -13.21 6.07 21.00
CA GLY A 562 -13.23 5.00 22.00
C GLY A 562 -14.35 3.97 21.83
N ILE A 563 -15.15 4.06 20.77
CA ILE A 563 -16.11 3.01 20.38
C ILE A 563 -15.42 2.07 19.40
N PRO A 564 -15.17 0.79 19.74
CA PRO A 564 -14.34 -0.13 18.94
C PRO A 564 -14.78 -0.28 17.48
N ASP A 565 -16.09 -0.30 17.25
CA ASP A 565 -16.68 -0.51 15.92
C ASP A 565 -16.95 0.79 15.17
N LEU A 566 -16.53 1.95 15.69
CA LEU A 566 -16.59 3.22 14.97
C LEU A 566 -15.18 3.74 14.66
N PRO A 567 -14.99 4.36 13.49
CA PRO A 567 -16.00 4.61 12.46
C PRO A 567 -16.23 3.42 11.52
N GLN A 568 -17.40 3.42 10.90
CA GLN A 568 -17.82 2.48 9.87
C GLN A 568 -17.93 3.17 8.51
N ASP A 569 -17.95 2.35 7.45
CA ASP A 569 -18.27 2.80 6.10
C ASP A 569 -19.66 3.45 6.07
N THR A 570 -19.84 4.45 5.20
CA THR A 570 -21.13 5.13 5.02
C THR A 570 -21.29 5.55 3.56
N TYR A 571 -22.53 5.86 3.20
CA TYR A 571 -22.84 6.51 1.95
C TYR A 571 -23.32 7.93 2.22
N LEU A 572 -22.81 8.91 1.48
CA LEU A 572 -23.35 10.27 1.49
C LEU A 572 -24.48 10.37 0.48
N GLN A 573 -25.59 10.95 0.92
CA GLN A 573 -26.71 11.31 0.07
C GLN A 573 -26.85 12.83 0.05
N PHE A 574 -27.13 13.38 -1.13
CA PHE A 574 -27.29 14.82 -1.33
C PHE A 574 -28.72 15.18 -1.76
N PRO A 575 -29.73 15.01 -0.89
CA PRO A 575 -31.12 15.31 -1.24
C PRO A 575 -31.29 16.80 -1.53
N ASN A 576 -31.98 17.14 -2.63
CA ASN A 576 -32.21 18.51 -3.11
C ASN A 576 -30.96 19.29 -3.56
N TRP A 577 -29.80 18.62 -3.67
CA TRP A 577 -28.63 19.19 -4.35
C TRP A 577 -28.63 18.77 -5.80
N SER A 578 -28.38 19.72 -6.70
CA SER A 578 -28.37 19.48 -8.13
C SER A 578 -26.99 19.67 -8.73
N LYS A 579 -26.77 18.93 -9.81
CA LYS A 579 -25.84 19.21 -10.91
C LYS A 579 -26.57 18.85 -12.22
N ASP A 580 -27.42 17.82 -12.10
CA ASP A 580 -28.63 17.53 -12.88
C ASP A 580 -29.75 17.09 -11.90
N LEU A 581 -30.99 16.96 -12.39
CA LEU A 581 -32.24 16.62 -11.65
C LEU A 581 -32.26 15.23 -10.96
N GLN A 582 -31.12 14.61 -10.64
CA GLN A 582 -31.04 13.27 -10.03
C GLN A 582 -30.24 13.26 -8.71
N ASN A 583 -30.79 12.51 -7.74
CA ASN A 583 -30.19 12.24 -6.43
C ASN A 583 -29.02 11.26 -6.60
N ILE A 584 -27.84 11.60 -6.08
CA ILE A 584 -26.63 10.77 -6.16
C ILE A 584 -26.20 10.34 -4.75
N SER A 585 -25.84 9.07 -4.60
CA SER A 585 -25.20 8.50 -3.41
C SER A 585 -23.72 8.19 -3.69
N PHE A 586 -22.82 8.56 -2.78
CA PHE A 586 -21.39 8.24 -2.87
C PHE A 586 -20.99 7.31 -1.72
N ALA A 587 -20.26 6.23 -2.01
CA ALA A 587 -19.58 5.46 -0.98
C ALA A 587 -18.36 6.25 -0.48
N ILE A 588 -18.26 6.50 0.83
CA ILE A 588 -17.03 6.98 1.45
C ILE A 588 -16.54 5.91 2.42
N GLY A 589 -15.50 5.21 2.02
CA GLY A 589 -14.70 4.41 2.94
C GLY A 589 -13.79 5.34 3.75
N LYS A 590 -13.90 5.32 5.08
CA LYS A 590 -12.97 6.10 5.92
C LYS A 590 -11.68 5.30 6.12
N MET A 591 -10.55 5.88 5.72
CA MET A 591 -9.25 5.54 6.30
C MET A 591 -9.22 6.04 7.75
N VAL A 592 -9.42 5.14 8.72
CA VAL A 592 -8.93 5.39 10.08
C VAL A 592 -7.62 4.68 10.26
N ASP A 593 -6.58 5.50 10.26
CA ASP A 593 -5.27 5.06 10.62
C ASP A 593 -5.15 4.94 12.14
N ASN A 594 -5.52 3.77 12.68
CA ASN A 594 -5.36 3.46 14.11
C ASN A 594 -3.89 3.12 14.47
N ARG A 595 -2.92 3.35 13.57
CA ARG A 595 -1.49 3.09 13.82
C ARG A 595 -0.98 3.83 15.07
N TYR A 596 -1.61 4.94 15.48
CA TYR A 596 -1.29 5.65 16.74
C TYR A 596 -1.52 4.79 17.99
N ALA A 597 -2.73 4.25 18.17
CA ALA A 597 -3.04 3.42 19.33
C ALA A 597 -2.20 2.15 19.33
N THR A 598 -2.02 1.55 18.14
CA THR A 598 -1.14 0.39 17.95
C THR A 598 0.31 0.69 18.34
N ALA A 599 0.86 1.84 17.94
CA ALA A 599 2.23 2.23 18.31
C ALA A 599 2.39 2.44 19.82
N LEU A 600 1.39 3.01 20.49
CA LEU A 600 1.41 3.24 21.94
C LEU A 600 1.35 1.91 22.73
N VAL A 601 0.50 0.98 22.30
CA VAL A 601 0.37 -0.35 22.92
C VAL A 601 1.64 -1.17 22.69
N ILE A 602 2.13 -1.27 21.45
CA ILE A 602 3.35 -2.02 21.14
C ILE A 602 4.55 -1.39 21.88
N GLY A 603 4.69 -0.07 21.87
CA GLY A 603 5.76 0.62 22.59
C GLY A 603 5.75 0.31 24.09
N SER A 604 4.56 0.25 24.70
CA SER A 604 4.41 -0.07 26.12
C SER A 604 4.77 -1.53 26.44
N VAL A 605 4.35 -2.48 25.60
CA VAL A 605 4.69 -3.90 25.76
C VAL A 605 6.19 -4.14 25.61
N LEU A 606 6.82 -3.51 24.61
CA LEU A 606 8.27 -3.62 24.39
C LEU A 606 9.06 -3.03 25.57
N SER A 607 8.63 -1.89 26.12
CA SER A 607 9.24 -1.30 27.31
C SER A 607 9.15 -2.20 28.55
N LEU A 608 7.99 -2.82 28.76
CA LEU A 608 7.77 -3.76 29.86
C LEU A 608 8.68 -4.99 29.72
N LEU A 609 8.70 -5.63 28.55
CA LEU A 609 9.56 -6.78 28.27
C LEU A 609 11.04 -6.45 28.49
N ALA A 610 11.47 -5.29 27.99
CA ALA A 610 12.85 -4.85 28.15
C ALA A 610 13.24 -4.65 29.63
N SER A 611 12.32 -4.09 30.42
CA SER A 611 12.52 -3.86 31.86
C SER A 611 12.59 -5.17 32.65
N VAL A 612 11.74 -6.14 32.31
CA VAL A 612 11.76 -7.48 32.88
C VAL A 612 13.08 -8.19 32.54
N TYR A 613 13.49 -8.15 31.27
CA TYR A 613 14.72 -8.80 30.82
C TYR A 613 15.95 -8.21 31.51
N LEU A 614 16.02 -6.88 31.64
CA LEU A 614 17.12 -6.22 32.35
C LEU A 614 17.11 -6.57 33.84
N SER A 615 15.95 -6.57 34.49
CA SER A 615 15.83 -6.89 35.92
C SER A 615 16.23 -8.33 36.22
N VAL A 616 15.76 -9.28 35.40
CA VAL A 616 16.12 -10.71 35.51
C VAL A 616 17.61 -10.91 35.22
N ALA A 617 18.14 -10.25 34.18
CA ALA A 617 19.55 -10.31 33.88
C ALA A 617 20.37 -9.85 35.09
N VAL A 618 20.10 -8.64 35.61
CA VAL A 618 20.85 -8.07 36.75
C VAL A 618 20.81 -8.99 37.98
N GLY A 619 19.65 -9.58 38.29
CA GLY A 619 19.47 -10.40 39.50
C GLY A 619 20.13 -11.79 39.47
N THR A 620 20.65 -12.24 38.32
CA THR A 620 21.08 -13.64 38.13
C THR A 620 22.60 -13.79 38.02
N GLN A 621 23.08 -15.00 38.29
CA GLN A 621 24.50 -15.34 38.37
C GLN A 621 25.13 -15.77 37.03
N HIS A 622 24.36 -15.82 35.94
CA HIS A 622 24.78 -16.44 34.68
C HIS A 622 25.07 -15.41 33.59
N TRP A 623 25.88 -14.40 33.88
CA TRP A 623 26.37 -13.48 32.85
C TRP A 623 27.58 -14.07 32.11
N TYR A 624 28.43 -14.79 32.84
CA TYR A 624 29.61 -15.44 32.31
C TYR A 624 29.85 -16.78 33.02
N GLN A 625 30.39 -17.76 32.30
CA GLN A 625 30.66 -19.08 32.85
C GLN A 625 32.09 -19.52 32.51
N TYR A 626 32.78 -20.03 33.51
CA TYR A 626 34.12 -20.61 33.42
C TYR A 626 34.05 -22.13 33.58
N ARG A 627 34.80 -22.86 32.74
CA ARG A 627 34.96 -24.31 32.83
C ARG A 627 36.44 -24.67 32.99
N SER A 628 36.76 -25.41 34.04
CA SER A 628 38.11 -25.87 34.38
C SER A 628 38.43 -27.25 33.81
N LEU A 629 39.71 -27.60 33.76
CA LEU A 629 40.19 -28.95 33.43
C LEU A 629 39.81 -29.96 34.53
N PRO A 630 39.53 -31.24 34.19
CA PRO A 630 39.48 -32.31 35.18
C PRO A 630 40.83 -32.37 35.91
N ALA A 631 40.81 -32.37 37.24
CA ALA A 631 42.04 -32.50 38.03
C ALA A 631 42.77 -33.80 37.63
N SER A 632 44.09 -33.72 37.38
CA SER A 632 44.93 -34.92 37.33
C SER A 632 44.91 -35.61 38.69
N ASN A 633 45.02 -36.95 38.72
CA ASN A 633 44.93 -37.79 39.91
C ASN A 633 46.11 -37.64 40.91
N ASP A 634 46.70 -36.44 41.03
CA ASP A 634 47.73 -36.13 42.03
C ASP A 634 47.10 -35.65 43.34
N ALA A 635 47.54 -36.24 44.46
CA ALA A 635 47.02 -35.94 45.79
C ALA A 635 47.22 -34.47 46.25
N SER A 636 48.23 -33.77 45.69
CA SER A 636 48.48 -32.34 45.95
C SER A 636 47.43 -31.41 45.34
N ASN A 637 46.85 -31.79 44.19
CA ASN A 637 45.86 -30.99 43.49
C ASN A 637 44.50 -30.99 44.24
N ALA A 638 44.18 -32.07 44.95
CA ALA A 638 42.95 -32.21 45.71
C ALA A 638 42.94 -31.37 47.01
N SER A 639 44.08 -31.24 47.70
CA SER A 639 44.21 -30.37 48.88
C SER A 639 44.11 -28.89 48.52
N ASP A 640 44.68 -28.48 47.39
CA ASP A 640 44.65 -27.09 46.92
C ASP A 640 43.24 -26.64 46.53
N LEU A 641 42.48 -27.51 45.83
CA LEU A 641 41.10 -27.22 45.45
C LEU A 641 40.15 -27.17 46.67
N LYS A 642 40.43 -27.99 47.70
CA LYS A 642 39.73 -27.93 48.98
C LYS A 642 40.00 -26.61 49.72
N SER A 643 41.26 -26.18 49.79
CA SER A 643 41.65 -24.89 50.38
C SER A 643 40.99 -23.70 49.68
N LEU A 644 40.94 -23.72 48.33
CA LEU A 644 40.24 -22.69 47.54
C LEU A 644 38.73 -22.65 47.82
N LYS A 645 38.09 -23.83 47.98
CA LYS A 645 36.67 -23.93 48.37
C LYS A 645 36.43 -23.32 49.75
N GLU A 646 37.23 -23.68 50.74
CA GLU A 646 37.12 -23.19 52.12
C GLU A 646 37.35 -21.67 52.17
N THR A 647 38.37 -21.16 51.48
CA THR A 647 38.65 -19.72 51.39
C THR A 647 37.49 -18.94 50.75
N PHE A 648 36.84 -19.49 49.73
CA PHE A 648 35.71 -18.84 49.07
C PHE A 648 34.43 -18.85 49.92
N ILE A 649 34.22 -19.90 50.73
CA ILE A 649 32.98 -20.15 51.47
C ILE A 649 33.04 -19.59 52.90
N ASP A 650 34.13 -19.82 53.63
CA ASP A 650 34.18 -19.62 55.09
C ASP A 650 34.77 -18.27 55.51
N ASP A 651 35.56 -17.61 54.66
CA ASP A 651 36.11 -16.29 54.97
C ASP A 651 35.12 -15.16 54.61
N VAL A 652 34.34 -14.73 55.62
CA VAL A 652 33.23 -13.80 55.41
C VAL A 652 33.74 -12.36 55.22
N ASN A 653 34.92 -11.99 55.72
CA ASN A 653 35.37 -10.60 55.82
C ASN A 653 36.52 -10.19 54.85
N GLU A 654 37.23 -11.11 54.19
CA GLU A 654 38.38 -10.75 53.32
C GLU A 654 38.44 -11.51 51.97
N VAL A 655 37.31 -11.70 51.28
CA VAL A 655 37.35 -12.27 49.91
C VAL A 655 37.79 -11.22 48.90
N THR A 656 39.09 -11.24 48.60
CA THR A 656 39.76 -10.37 47.64
C THR A 656 39.46 -10.75 46.18
N GLU A 657 39.67 -9.81 45.24
CA GLU A 657 39.51 -10.08 43.80
C GLU A 657 40.32 -11.28 43.30
N LYS A 658 41.51 -11.45 43.85
CA LYS A 658 42.36 -12.60 43.55
C LYS A 658 41.70 -13.90 43.98
N SER A 659 41.26 -13.97 45.24
CA SER A 659 40.70 -15.20 45.83
C SER A 659 39.42 -15.67 45.12
N TYR A 660 38.48 -14.78 44.79
CA TYR A 660 37.26 -15.19 44.09
C TYR A 660 37.52 -15.51 42.62
N SER A 661 38.45 -14.82 41.95
CA SER A 661 38.72 -15.07 40.53
C SER A 661 39.42 -16.41 40.33
N GLU A 662 40.40 -16.73 41.18
CA GLU A 662 41.07 -18.04 41.18
C GLU A 662 40.09 -19.18 41.45
N ALA A 663 39.17 -19.00 42.40
CA ALA A 663 38.12 -19.98 42.68
C ALA A 663 37.20 -20.20 41.47
N LEU A 664 36.75 -19.12 40.80
CA LEU A 664 35.90 -19.21 39.61
C LEU A 664 36.58 -19.92 38.44
N PHE A 665 37.87 -19.66 38.24
CA PHE A 665 38.64 -20.23 37.13
C PHE A 665 38.96 -21.70 37.35
N ARG A 666 39.20 -22.14 38.60
CA ARG A 666 39.59 -23.53 38.93
C ARG A 666 38.41 -24.43 39.29
N LEU A 667 37.29 -23.90 39.78
CA LEU A 667 36.16 -24.65 40.34
C LEU A 667 34.83 -24.45 39.57
N ASN A 668 34.88 -24.46 38.23
CA ASN A 668 33.72 -24.31 37.34
C ASN A 668 32.76 -23.18 37.80
N GLY A 669 33.22 -21.94 37.66
CA GLY A 669 32.52 -20.78 38.19
C GLY A 669 31.47 -20.15 37.26
N THR A 670 30.44 -19.54 37.85
CA THR A 670 29.53 -18.60 37.19
C THR A 670 29.67 -17.21 37.79
N LEU A 671 29.63 -16.21 36.92
CA LEU A 671 29.80 -14.80 37.24
C LEU A 671 28.52 -14.06 36.85
N GLY A 672 27.84 -13.45 37.80
CA GLY A 672 26.77 -12.47 37.56
C GLY A 672 27.23 -11.05 37.81
N LEU A 673 26.31 -10.08 37.82
CA LEU A 673 26.64 -8.76 38.36
C LEU A 673 26.87 -8.87 39.88
N TRP A 674 25.86 -9.33 40.62
CA TRP A 674 25.91 -9.36 42.10
C TRP A 674 26.51 -10.63 42.71
N TRP A 675 26.61 -11.70 41.91
CA TRP A 675 26.89 -13.05 42.40
C TRP A 675 28.17 -13.61 41.83
N ARG A 676 28.96 -14.29 42.66
CA ARG A 676 30.07 -15.16 42.26
C ARG A 676 29.74 -16.54 42.75
N CYS A 677 29.75 -17.55 41.89
CA CYS A 677 29.37 -18.89 42.30
C CYS A 677 30.30 -19.94 41.73
N ILE A 678 30.54 -20.99 42.50
CA ILE A 678 31.40 -22.12 42.13
C ILE A 678 30.63 -23.43 42.27
N LEU A 679 30.99 -24.41 41.46
CA LEU A 679 30.41 -25.74 41.52
C LEU A 679 31.36 -26.66 42.30
N VAL A 680 30.91 -27.14 43.46
CA VAL A 680 31.73 -27.93 44.38
C VAL A 680 31.02 -29.20 44.84
N PRO A 681 31.76 -30.26 45.24
CA PRO A 681 31.16 -31.45 45.82
C PRO A 681 30.40 -31.14 47.11
N GLU A 682 29.27 -31.82 47.33
CA GLU A 682 28.42 -31.68 48.52
C GLU A 682 29.12 -32.12 49.82
N ASN A 683 29.96 -33.15 49.76
CA ASN A 683 30.75 -33.66 50.89
C ASN A 683 32.18 -33.06 50.96
N THR A 684 32.84 -33.14 52.12
CA THR A 684 34.18 -32.56 52.40
C THR A 684 35.36 -33.30 51.73
N VAL A 685 35.10 -34.39 51.01
CA VAL A 685 36.12 -35.20 50.33
C VAL A 685 36.07 -34.91 48.82
N TRP A 686 37.15 -34.33 48.28
CA TRP A 686 37.31 -34.08 46.84
C TRP A 686 37.48 -35.44 46.12
N PRO A 687 36.65 -35.80 45.13
CA PRO A 687 36.57 -37.19 44.71
C PRO A 687 37.71 -37.61 43.77
N GLN A 688 38.21 -38.83 44.00
CA GLN A 688 39.00 -39.61 43.04
C GLN A 688 38.14 -40.46 42.08
N GLN A 689 36.80 -40.38 42.09
CA GLN A 689 35.92 -41.18 41.21
C GLN A 689 34.62 -40.47 40.75
N PRO A 690 34.06 -40.85 39.58
CA PRO A 690 32.86 -40.24 39.00
C PRO A 690 31.57 -40.72 39.70
N GLY A 691 30.73 -39.76 40.11
CA GLY A 691 29.41 -40.05 40.72
C GLY A 691 28.99 -39.16 41.89
N VAL A 692 29.73 -38.09 42.23
CA VAL A 692 29.44 -37.23 43.38
C VAL A 692 28.45 -36.11 43.03
N ASN A 693 27.46 -35.89 43.88
CA ASN A 693 26.53 -34.76 43.79
C ASN A 693 27.30 -33.44 43.91
N MET A 694 27.21 -32.62 42.86
CA MET A 694 27.81 -31.29 42.81
C MET A 694 26.74 -30.25 43.18
N VAL A 695 27.10 -29.32 44.06
CA VAL A 695 26.23 -28.22 44.51
C VAL A 695 26.84 -26.87 44.14
N THR A 696 26.00 -25.93 43.72
CA THR A 696 26.43 -24.56 43.44
C THR A 696 26.47 -23.76 44.74
N LYS A 697 27.64 -23.19 45.07
CA LYS A 697 27.81 -22.30 46.21
C LYS A 697 28.06 -20.88 45.70
N CYS A 698 27.26 -19.94 46.19
CA CYS A 698 27.22 -18.55 45.72
C CYS A 698 27.56 -17.56 46.83
N LYS A 699 28.30 -16.51 46.49
CA LYS A 699 28.55 -15.34 47.33
C LYS A 699 27.96 -14.09 46.66
N ALA A 700 27.13 -13.36 47.40
CA ALA A 700 26.62 -12.05 47.00
C ALA A 700 27.57 -10.96 47.50
N PHE A 701 27.72 -9.89 46.71
CA PHE A 701 28.55 -8.74 47.05
C PHE A 701 27.68 -7.50 47.15
N THR A 702 27.95 -6.66 48.14
CA THR A 702 27.26 -5.38 48.32
C THR A 702 27.76 -4.33 47.32
N LEU A 703 26.99 -3.26 47.12
CA LEU A 703 27.38 -2.17 46.22
C LEU A 703 28.74 -1.54 46.59
N PRO A 704 29.06 -1.25 47.88
CA PRO A 704 30.38 -0.75 48.27
C PRO A 704 31.51 -1.72 47.89
N GLN A 705 31.34 -3.02 48.10
CA GLN A 705 32.33 -4.04 47.73
C GLN A 705 32.53 -4.13 46.22
N GLN A 706 31.47 -3.96 45.43
CA GLN A 706 31.58 -3.88 43.97
C GLN A 706 32.30 -2.61 43.49
N PHE A 707 32.40 -1.57 44.31
CA PHE A 707 32.98 -0.28 43.94
C PHE A 707 34.44 -0.14 44.37
N GLU A 708 35.01 -1.17 45.00
CA GLU A 708 36.40 -1.24 45.37
C GLU A 708 37.33 -1.06 44.16
N THR A 709 38.44 -0.37 44.40
CA THR A 709 39.45 -0.08 43.39
C THR A 709 40.10 -1.36 42.90
N LYS A 710 40.26 -1.45 41.58
CA LYS A 710 40.91 -2.57 40.90
C LYS A 710 42.39 -2.24 40.68
N PHE A 711 43.27 -3.23 40.84
CA PHE A 711 44.71 -3.08 40.71
C PHE A 711 45.24 -3.88 39.52
N LYS A 712 46.33 -3.41 38.88
CA LYS A 712 46.92 -4.08 37.71
C LYS A 712 47.27 -5.55 37.96
N HIS A 713 47.70 -5.87 39.18
CA HIS A 713 47.88 -7.24 39.65
C HIS A 713 46.86 -7.56 40.75
N PRO A 714 45.92 -8.50 40.52
CA PRO A 714 44.93 -8.88 41.52
C PRO A 714 45.58 -9.29 42.85
N GLY A 715 45.16 -8.69 43.96
CA GLY A 715 45.65 -8.99 45.31
C GLY A 715 46.88 -8.19 45.78
N ASN A 716 47.46 -7.31 44.97
CA ASN A 716 48.52 -6.39 45.40
C ASN A 716 47.95 -5.00 45.73
N PHE A 717 47.50 -4.83 46.98
CA PHE A 717 46.84 -3.59 47.46
C PHE A 717 47.77 -2.36 47.53
N THR A 718 49.08 -2.57 47.42
CA THR A 718 50.10 -1.50 47.38
C THR A 718 50.60 -1.19 45.96
N GLY A 719 50.08 -1.89 44.95
CA GLY A 719 50.49 -1.76 43.54
C GLY A 719 49.77 -0.64 42.77
N GLU A 720 50.11 -0.49 41.49
CA GLU A 720 49.46 0.49 40.61
C GLU A 720 47.98 0.17 40.37
N GLN A 721 47.14 1.20 40.50
CA GLN A 721 45.70 1.10 40.24
C GLN A 721 45.40 0.91 38.76
N ASP A 722 44.43 0.05 38.47
CA ASP A 722 43.83 -0.10 37.14
C ASP A 722 42.57 0.77 37.07
N VAL A 723 42.80 2.03 36.69
CA VAL A 723 41.76 3.05 36.61
C VAL A 723 40.66 2.64 35.62
N LEU A 724 41.05 2.09 34.46
CA LEU A 724 40.12 1.69 33.41
C LEU A 724 39.21 0.55 33.88
N ARG A 725 39.79 -0.53 34.45
CA ARG A 725 39.00 -1.65 34.98
C ARG A 725 38.10 -1.18 36.12
N THR A 726 38.58 -0.30 37.00
CA THR A 726 37.78 0.26 38.09
C THR A 726 36.53 0.99 37.59
N TYR A 727 36.66 1.88 36.60
CA TYR A 727 35.50 2.62 36.07
C TYR A 727 34.54 1.73 35.29
N LEU A 728 35.04 0.85 34.42
CA LEU A 728 34.19 -0.12 33.70
C LEU A 728 33.41 -0.99 34.68
N TRP A 729 34.06 -1.42 35.75
CA TRP A 729 33.46 -2.25 36.78
C TRP A 729 32.39 -1.53 37.60
N ARG A 730 32.52 -0.23 37.85
CA ARG A 730 31.47 0.58 38.50
C ARG A 730 30.30 0.84 37.55
N CYS A 731 30.62 1.19 36.30
CA CYS A 731 29.63 1.54 35.26
C CYS A 731 28.64 0.41 34.95
N GLN A 732 29.09 -0.86 34.92
CA GLN A 732 28.20 -2.02 34.72
C GLN A 732 27.15 -2.20 35.83
N PHE A 733 27.30 -1.58 37.02
CA PHE A 733 26.26 -1.58 38.06
C PHE A 733 25.40 -0.33 38.06
N LEU A 734 25.97 0.82 37.68
CA LEU A 734 25.24 2.09 37.65
C LEU A 734 24.25 2.17 36.48
N PHE A 735 24.70 1.82 35.28
CA PHE A 735 23.87 1.94 34.08
C PHE A 735 22.56 1.14 34.10
N PRO A 736 22.47 -0.10 34.60
CA PRO A 736 21.18 -0.80 34.66
C PRO A 736 20.21 -0.15 35.65
N LEU A 737 20.71 0.44 36.75
CA LEU A 737 19.88 1.20 37.70
C LEU A 737 19.36 2.51 37.08
N VAL A 738 20.22 3.22 36.34
CA VAL A 738 19.83 4.42 35.60
C VAL A 738 18.79 4.08 34.52
N SER A 739 18.98 2.98 33.79
CA SER A 739 18.03 2.51 32.78
C SER A 739 16.64 2.26 33.36
N LEU A 740 16.56 1.50 34.45
CA LEU A 740 15.28 1.24 35.14
C LEU A 740 14.65 2.52 35.70
N GLY A 741 15.46 3.44 36.26
CA GLY A 741 14.99 4.73 36.75
C GLY A 741 14.38 5.62 35.65
N LEU A 742 15.01 5.65 34.47
CA LEU A 742 14.51 6.40 33.31
C LEU A 742 13.19 5.84 32.78
N VAL A 743 13.04 4.51 32.73
CA VAL A 743 11.79 3.87 32.32
C VAL A 743 10.68 4.14 33.34
N PHE A 744 10.98 4.04 34.63
CA PHE A 744 10.02 4.34 35.69
C PHE A 744 9.55 5.81 35.64
N LEU A 745 10.48 6.75 35.43
CA LEU A 745 10.14 8.16 35.23
C LEU A 745 9.26 8.35 33.98
N GLY A 746 9.57 7.65 32.89
CA GLY A 746 8.76 7.66 31.67
C GLY A 746 7.34 7.14 31.90
N ALA A 747 7.19 6.08 32.69
CA ALA A 747 5.89 5.53 33.07
C ALA A 747 5.09 6.52 33.93
N LEU A 748 5.72 7.17 34.93
CA LEU A 748 5.07 8.17 35.77
C LEU A 748 4.58 9.37 34.94
N ILE A 749 5.41 9.85 34.01
CA ILE A 749 5.04 10.91 33.08
C ILE A 749 3.90 10.47 32.16
N GLY A 750 3.91 9.22 31.69
CA GLY A 750 2.81 8.64 30.92
C GLY A 750 1.49 8.60 31.70
N VAL A 751 1.51 8.19 32.97
CA VAL A 751 0.31 8.17 33.83
C VAL A 751 -0.21 9.59 34.08
N CYS A 752 0.68 10.54 34.41
CA CYS A 752 0.30 11.95 34.57
C CYS A 752 -0.26 12.55 33.27
N ALA A 753 0.32 12.20 32.12
CA ALA A 753 -0.17 12.60 30.80
C ALA A 753 -1.61 12.09 30.54
N CYS A 754 -1.89 10.83 30.89
CA CYS A 754 -3.22 10.24 30.79
C CYS A 754 -4.22 10.95 31.72
N LEU A 755 -3.84 11.20 32.97
CA LEU A 755 -4.70 11.89 33.96
C LEU A 755 -5.00 13.34 33.54
N CYS A 756 -4.02 14.04 32.97
CA CYS A 756 -4.15 15.41 32.51
C CYS A 756 -4.69 15.54 31.07
N ARG A 757 -5.05 14.42 30.41
CA ARG A 757 -5.46 14.36 28.99
C ARG A 757 -4.52 15.12 28.04
N SER A 758 -3.23 15.16 28.37
CA SER A 758 -2.21 15.91 27.63
C SER A 758 -1.21 14.94 27.04
N ILE A 759 -1.04 14.98 25.72
CA ILE A 759 -0.23 14.01 24.96
C ILE A 759 1.14 14.61 24.60
N THR A 760 1.39 15.89 24.93
CA THR A 760 2.69 16.55 24.84
C THR A 760 3.84 15.75 25.51
N PRO A 761 3.63 14.98 26.60
CA PRO A 761 4.70 14.22 27.24
C PRO A 761 5.15 12.97 26.46
N THR A 762 4.42 12.47 25.45
CA THR A 762 4.78 11.22 24.74
C THR A 762 6.15 11.31 24.03
N LEU A 763 6.51 12.50 23.53
CA LEU A 763 7.86 12.74 22.98
C LEU A 763 8.95 12.58 24.06
N PHE A 764 8.68 13.09 25.26
CA PHE A 764 9.60 13.00 26.38
C PHE A 764 9.73 11.55 26.89
N VAL A 765 8.62 10.82 26.94
CA VAL A 765 8.61 9.38 27.25
C VAL A 765 9.48 8.61 26.25
N GLY A 766 9.37 8.92 24.95
CA GLY A 766 10.23 8.32 23.93
C GLY A 766 11.73 8.61 24.13
N LEU A 767 12.10 9.85 24.47
CA LEU A 767 13.49 10.22 24.77
C LEU A 767 14.05 9.48 26.00
N LEU A 768 13.24 9.32 27.05
CA LEU A 768 13.64 8.56 28.24
C LEU A 768 13.93 7.09 27.91
N HIS A 769 13.12 6.47 27.04
CA HIS A 769 13.31 5.08 26.61
C HIS A 769 14.57 4.92 25.73
N LEU A 770 14.89 5.92 24.90
CA LEU A 770 16.12 5.91 24.11
C LEU A 770 17.36 5.94 25.03
N LEU A 771 17.36 6.82 26.03
CA LEU A 771 18.44 6.91 27.02
C LEU A 771 18.54 5.63 27.87
N ALA A 772 17.40 5.02 28.23
CA ALA A 772 17.37 3.75 28.94
C ALA A 772 18.00 2.62 28.11
N GLY A 773 17.66 2.51 26.82
CA GLY A 773 18.26 1.55 25.90
C GLY A 773 19.78 1.70 25.77
N MET A 774 20.28 2.93 25.69
CA MET A 774 21.71 3.22 25.69
C MET A 774 22.40 2.76 26.98
N CYS A 775 21.78 2.98 28.14
CA CYS A 775 22.31 2.53 29.42
C CYS A 775 22.36 0.99 29.52
N SER A 776 21.31 0.30 29.05
CA SER A 776 21.29 -1.16 28.99
C SER A 776 22.42 -1.71 28.11
N LEU A 777 22.68 -1.10 26.96
CA LEU A 777 23.78 -1.48 26.07
C LEU A 777 25.15 -1.19 26.71
N ALA A 778 25.32 -0.01 27.30
CA ALA A 778 26.55 0.38 27.98
C ALA A 778 26.90 -0.58 29.13
N THR A 779 25.90 -1.11 29.83
CA THR A 779 26.06 -2.14 30.87
C THR A 779 26.76 -3.39 30.32
N VAL A 780 26.26 -3.92 29.19
CA VAL A 780 26.81 -5.11 28.54
C VAL A 780 28.23 -4.86 28.04
N CYS A 781 28.47 -3.70 27.40
CA CYS A 781 29.80 -3.31 26.93
C CYS A 781 30.81 -3.19 28.09
N CYS A 782 30.41 -2.55 29.19
CA CYS A 782 31.26 -2.40 30.37
C CYS A 782 31.59 -3.75 31.01
N PHE A 783 30.61 -4.66 31.09
CA PHE A 783 30.82 -6.01 31.61
C PHE A 783 31.81 -6.79 30.75
N LEU A 784 31.58 -6.85 29.42
CA LEU A 784 32.45 -7.58 28.50
C LEU A 784 33.89 -7.05 28.49
N ALA A 785 34.05 -5.72 28.45
CA ALA A 785 35.37 -5.10 28.50
C ALA A 785 36.04 -5.32 29.86
N GLY A 786 35.29 -5.27 30.96
CA GLY A 786 35.78 -5.57 32.30
C GLY A 786 36.28 -7.01 32.44
N ILE A 787 35.59 -7.97 31.81
CA ILE A 787 36.02 -9.37 31.77
C ILE A 787 37.30 -9.55 30.97
N ASP A 788 37.39 -8.97 29.78
CA ASP A 788 38.61 -9.02 28.94
C ASP A 788 39.83 -8.41 29.66
N LEU A 789 39.64 -7.36 30.46
CA LEU A 789 40.72 -6.79 31.27
C LEU A 789 41.10 -7.64 32.48
N LEU A 790 40.12 -8.23 33.19
CA LEU A 790 40.38 -9.16 34.29
C LEU A 790 41.18 -10.37 33.80
N HIS A 791 40.79 -10.84 32.63
CA HIS A 791 41.46 -11.85 31.83
C HIS A 791 42.91 -11.49 31.60
N ARG A 792 43.24 -10.36 30.99
CA ARG A 792 44.65 -9.98 30.76
C ARG A 792 45.48 -9.80 32.04
N ALA A 793 44.85 -9.53 33.18
CA ALA A 793 45.52 -9.27 34.45
C ALA A 793 45.75 -10.52 35.33
N SER A 794 45.15 -11.67 34.99
CA SER A 794 45.20 -12.91 35.78
C SER A 794 46.10 -13.97 35.14
N ASP A 795 46.68 -14.88 35.92
CA ASP A 795 47.48 -16.01 35.42
C ASP A 795 46.56 -17.19 35.01
N TRP A 796 46.73 -17.71 33.80
CA TRP A 796 45.75 -18.53 33.06
C TRP A 796 46.05 -20.02 32.99
N SER A 797 47.08 -20.50 33.70
CA SER A 797 47.63 -21.84 33.49
C SER A 797 46.67 -23.02 33.80
N ALA A 798 45.49 -22.79 34.41
CA ALA A 798 44.55 -23.84 34.86
C ALA A 798 43.19 -23.90 34.11
N PHE A 799 43.02 -23.15 33.01
CA PHE A 799 41.73 -22.89 32.38
C PHE A 799 41.49 -23.67 31.06
N ARG A 800 40.25 -24.12 30.78
CA ARG A 800 39.91 -24.88 29.55
C ARG A 800 39.03 -24.11 28.56
N ASP A 801 37.90 -23.56 29.03
CA ASP A 801 36.85 -23.01 28.16
C ASP A 801 35.93 -22.03 28.92
N HIS A 802 35.42 -21.02 28.24
CA HIS A 802 34.49 -20.03 28.81
C HIS A 802 33.36 -19.72 27.82
N SER A 803 32.20 -19.38 28.36
CA SER A 803 31.06 -18.98 27.55
C SER A 803 30.29 -17.83 28.19
N MET A 804 29.69 -17.01 27.34
CA MET A 804 28.68 -16.04 27.77
C MET A 804 27.47 -16.80 28.34
N GLY A 805 26.94 -16.33 29.46
CA GLY A 805 25.74 -16.91 30.06
C GLY A 805 24.47 -16.24 29.54
N TRP A 806 23.33 -16.92 29.74
CA TRP A 806 22.02 -16.48 29.24
C TRP A 806 21.57 -15.11 29.78
N SER A 807 22.00 -14.74 31.00
CA SER A 807 21.67 -13.45 31.61
C SER A 807 22.23 -12.28 30.82
N LEU A 808 23.44 -12.44 30.26
CA LEU A 808 24.06 -11.42 29.41
C LEU A 808 23.26 -11.19 28.13
N TYR A 809 22.74 -12.27 27.52
CA TYR A 809 21.89 -12.17 26.33
C TYR A 809 20.57 -11.46 26.63
N LEU A 810 19.96 -11.69 27.80
CA LEU A 810 18.76 -10.95 28.21
C LEU A 810 19.03 -9.45 28.37
N ALA A 811 20.16 -9.08 28.97
CA ALA A 811 20.58 -7.67 29.07
C ALA A 811 20.86 -7.06 27.68
N LEU A 812 21.47 -7.82 26.77
CA LEU A 812 21.74 -7.40 25.40
C LEU A 812 20.45 -7.18 24.60
N ILE A 813 19.45 -8.05 24.77
CA ILE A 813 18.13 -7.95 24.11
C ILE A 813 17.29 -6.80 24.69
N SER A 814 17.48 -6.44 25.96
CA SER A 814 16.77 -5.31 26.57
C SER A 814 17.01 -3.97 25.85
N ALA A 815 18.23 -3.72 25.38
CA ALA A 815 18.60 -2.47 24.70
C ALA A 815 17.81 -2.20 23.40
N PRO A 816 17.79 -3.10 22.39
CA PRO A 816 17.01 -2.88 21.17
C PRO A 816 15.51 -2.80 21.45
N LEU A 817 14.97 -3.53 22.43
CA LEU A 817 13.56 -3.43 22.81
C LEU A 817 13.20 -2.03 23.35
N GLN A 818 14.05 -1.43 24.20
CA GLN A 818 13.87 -0.05 24.66
C GLN A 818 13.98 0.97 23.51
N MET A 819 14.92 0.76 22.58
CA MET A 819 15.08 1.64 21.42
C MET A 819 13.89 1.55 20.44
N MET A 820 13.32 0.36 20.26
CA MET A 820 12.10 0.17 19.48
C MET A 820 10.89 0.84 20.14
N ALA A 821 10.74 0.71 21.46
CA ALA A 821 9.72 1.43 22.22
C ALA A 821 9.87 2.95 22.07
N ALA A 822 11.10 3.47 22.18
CA ALA A 822 11.41 4.88 21.97
C ALA A 822 10.98 5.38 20.58
N ALA A 823 11.34 4.64 19.53
CA ALA A 823 10.97 4.98 18.15
C ALA A 823 9.45 5.05 17.95
N LEU A 824 8.70 4.10 18.53
CA LEU A 824 7.25 4.07 18.48
C LEU A 824 6.61 5.25 19.23
N PHE A 825 7.10 5.60 20.41
CA PHE A 825 6.60 6.75 21.16
C PHE A 825 6.91 8.09 20.46
N ILE A 826 8.10 8.26 19.90
CA ILE A 826 8.48 9.46 19.13
C ILE A 826 7.64 9.57 17.85
N TRP A 827 7.41 8.45 17.16
CA TRP A 827 6.55 8.39 15.98
C TRP A 827 5.10 8.76 16.34
N ALA A 828 4.54 8.16 17.39
CA ALA A 828 3.19 8.45 17.87
C ALA A 828 3.01 9.95 18.23
N ALA A 829 4.01 10.56 18.87
CA ALA A 829 3.99 11.98 19.22
C ALA A 829 4.02 12.91 17.98
N ARG A 830 4.65 12.49 16.88
CA ARG A 830 4.68 13.24 15.61
C ARG A 830 3.39 13.09 14.82
N SER A 831 2.82 11.89 14.76
CA SER A 831 1.59 11.60 14.03
C SER A 831 0.36 12.31 14.62
N HIS A 832 0.34 12.57 15.93
CA HIS A 832 -0.79 13.22 16.61
C HIS A 832 -0.93 14.73 16.35
N ARG A 833 0.07 15.42 15.77
CA ARG A 833 0.00 16.89 15.57
C ARG A 833 -0.98 17.35 14.49
N LYS A 834 -1.75 16.46 13.84
CA LYS A 834 -2.76 16.82 12.84
C LYS A 834 -3.90 15.79 12.75
N ASN A 835 -4.83 15.75 13.70
CA ASN A 835 -6.02 14.88 13.59
C ASN A 835 -7.32 15.68 13.51
N TYR A 836 -7.51 16.38 12.38
CA TYR A 836 -8.83 16.42 11.74
C TYR A 836 -8.76 15.40 10.61
N THR A 837 -9.52 14.29 10.67
CA THR A 837 -9.68 13.44 9.49
C THR A 837 -10.69 14.13 8.59
N ARG A 838 -10.21 14.94 7.65
CA ARG A 838 -11.07 15.59 6.66
C ARG A 838 -11.63 14.51 5.74
N MET A 839 -12.92 14.23 5.86
CA MET A 839 -13.66 13.53 4.80
C MET A 839 -13.84 14.51 3.65
N THR A 840 -13.06 14.29 2.61
CA THR A 840 -13.09 15.08 1.38
C THR A 840 -14.03 14.38 0.41
N ALA A 841 -15.28 14.84 0.34
CA ALA A 841 -16.17 14.55 -0.78
C ALA A 841 -16.55 15.89 -1.39
N TYR A 842 -16.12 16.13 -2.63
CA TYR A 842 -16.56 17.29 -3.39
C TYR A 842 -17.45 16.80 -4.52
N ARG A 843 -18.70 17.24 -4.48
CA ARG A 843 -19.49 17.48 -5.68
C ARG A 843 -19.34 18.98 -5.93
N VAL A 844 -18.85 19.38 -7.09
CA VAL A 844 -19.07 20.75 -7.53
C VAL A 844 -20.51 20.78 -8.05
N ALA A 845 -21.39 21.30 -7.19
CA ALA A 845 -22.78 21.58 -7.50
C ALA A 845 -22.90 22.93 -8.22
#